data_AF-A0A9P7A3J0-F1
#
_entry.id   AF-A0A9P7A3J0-F1
#
_cell.length_a   1.000
_cell.length_b   1.000
_cell.length_c   1.000
_cell.angle_alpha   90.00
_cell.angle_beta   90.00
_cell.angle_gamma   90.00
#
_symmetry.space_group_name_H-M   'P 1'
#
loop_
_entity.id
_entity.type
_entity.pdbx_description
1 polymer ?
#
loop_
_entity_poly.entity_id
_entity_poly.type
_entity_poly.pdbx_seq_one_letter_code
_entity_poly.pdbx_strand_id
1 'polypeptide(L)'
;MASDLSPESMSKVFKIPTCIPDLTDHIVQGEQPEATYSREYYIYKCSWDRPNYSPVALKVIRVPQLSNDADLKERYNELLQEIRVWGSLQNKHILPVLGHVYGRDPLPSLVFPWMENGSLTNFLSKHKTLERGERFRLLQDIASALQYLHVIAVVHGDLTGDNILVDSHRRAFVTGVGLSKRLDKVASNPESGSGDTRSPTICWIAPELVDDDDDDDEETFPISKSDVWSFGCNMIHVLSGELPWWSSLSVDIPLRLFKKKIPPLPPVIECQARDSSFLRKCFSFRPADRPSADQILAFVREALRSEMPRTAEVVAHDHDKDIPAINQHDYHNGIPDVIAEFKRRVFDLVPPHLIDVDNMILISRDELIKILKPENITEEALYGKWSRQSAIESTVADLLKYAILSHRWGDSEPTFQDLKRGGAGYKKLMQFRAKAKEYGCRLAWSDTCCINKESSSELDEAIRSMFTWYREAYICIVHLAHTKSLETLEKDSDEWFFRGWTLQELLASLRMRFYCGSTWKPLSDKPNNKDDEKGVDAPSHVNDKDNAEVVHALSRITKIPENDLRNFCPGPNRAWEKMTWAASRKTTRIEDVAYSLIGIFDITMSVAYGEGDRAFKRFMAELIEKCKEWQILVWAGGLPGCPTEPSCYHTADKVALEMLKNHEISWWGEGRGDADFSVTKRGVQVKLFVVPASIDQSLWQSTFLSRPPGRLMTSPLDKLVVESPFFPPASTTEWAIGIVNYHDHDDNANRGKLKMGQNYVCFLLWRFCLPGLDTVRNHWKREVTEKILTVRCKRDFEKELEIVWL
;
A
#
# COMPACT_ATOMS: atom_id res chain seq x y z
N MET A 1 -33.00 -8.60 -27.88
CA MET A 1 -34.01 -7.62 -27.38
C MET A 1 -33.37 -6.40 -26.69
N ALA A 2 -32.05 -6.18 -26.76
CA ALA A 2 -31.38 -5.11 -26.03
C ALA A 2 -31.35 -3.73 -26.74
N SER A 3 -31.88 -3.60 -27.96
CA SER A 3 -31.76 -2.38 -28.77
C SER A 3 -32.80 -1.28 -28.48
N ASP A 4 -33.81 -1.54 -27.63
CA ASP A 4 -34.95 -0.61 -27.39
C ASP A 4 -35.06 -0.10 -25.94
N LEU A 5 -34.04 -0.28 -25.10
CA LEU A 5 -34.08 0.19 -23.71
C LEU A 5 -33.56 1.63 -23.61
N SER A 6 -34.36 2.53 -23.01
CA SER A 6 -33.94 3.90 -22.72
C SER A 6 -32.74 3.94 -21.74
N PRO A 7 -31.93 5.01 -21.71
CA PRO A 7 -30.81 5.14 -20.77
C PRO A 7 -31.22 4.92 -19.30
N GLU A 8 -32.41 5.40 -18.91
CA GLU A 8 -33.01 5.17 -17.57
C GLU A 8 -33.38 3.71 -17.28
N SER A 9 -33.58 2.90 -18.32
CA SER A 9 -33.90 1.48 -18.20
C SER A 9 -32.62 0.64 -18.08
N MET A 10 -31.53 1.04 -18.76
CA MET A 10 -30.23 0.36 -18.67
C MET A 10 -29.53 0.61 -17.33
N SER A 11 -29.65 1.82 -16.75
CA SER A 11 -29.11 2.13 -15.41
C SER A 11 -29.76 1.32 -14.27
N LYS A 12 -30.94 0.74 -14.51
CA LYS A 12 -31.62 -0.18 -13.57
C LYS A 12 -31.10 -1.62 -13.65
N VAL A 13 -30.48 -2.02 -14.77
CA VAL A 13 -30.03 -3.40 -15.02
C VAL A 13 -28.53 -3.58 -14.73
N PHE A 14 -27.70 -2.63 -15.15
CA PHE A 14 -26.23 -2.71 -15.05
C PHE A 14 -25.66 -1.58 -14.19
N LYS A 15 -25.81 -1.68 -12.87
CA LYS A 15 -25.42 -0.62 -11.91
C LYS A 15 -23.95 -0.70 -11.48
N ILE A 16 -23.17 0.38 -11.64
CA ILE A 16 -21.80 0.46 -11.09
C ILE A 16 -21.83 0.73 -9.56
N PRO A 17 -20.94 0.11 -8.75
CA PRO A 17 -20.81 0.38 -7.31
C PRO A 17 -20.50 1.85 -7.00
N THR A 18 -20.93 2.35 -5.84
CA THR A 18 -20.86 3.77 -5.43
C THR A 18 -19.45 4.33 -5.20
N CYS A 19 -18.39 3.53 -5.40
CA CYS A 19 -17.00 3.93 -5.22
C CYS A 19 -16.46 4.87 -6.32
N ILE A 20 -17.15 4.97 -7.47
CA ILE A 20 -16.76 5.81 -8.61
C ILE A 20 -17.96 6.69 -8.99
N PRO A 21 -17.79 8.03 -9.14
CA PRO A 21 -18.91 8.92 -9.37
C PRO A 21 -19.57 8.68 -10.75
N ASP A 22 -20.89 8.88 -10.81
CA ASP A 22 -21.64 8.94 -12.06
C ASP A 22 -21.44 10.34 -12.67
N LEU A 23 -20.91 10.38 -13.89
CA LEU A 23 -20.61 11.59 -14.64
C LEU A 23 -21.48 11.70 -15.90
N THR A 24 -22.57 10.94 -16.00
CA THR A 24 -23.42 10.87 -17.20
C THR A 24 -23.89 12.25 -17.66
N ASP A 25 -24.30 13.11 -16.74
CA ASP A 25 -24.79 14.46 -17.03
C ASP A 25 -23.69 15.53 -17.14
N HIS A 26 -22.42 15.15 -16.96
CA HIS A 26 -21.29 16.09 -16.88
C HIS A 26 -20.31 15.96 -18.05
N ILE A 27 -20.40 14.88 -18.84
CA ILE A 27 -19.46 14.60 -19.92
C ILE A 27 -20.14 14.90 -21.25
N VAL A 28 -19.69 15.98 -21.89
CA VAL A 28 -20.09 16.32 -23.26
C VAL A 28 -19.17 15.57 -24.22
N GLN A 29 -19.75 14.64 -24.95
CA GLN A 29 -19.02 13.64 -25.74
C GLN A 29 -18.67 14.17 -27.15
N GLY A 30 -17.53 13.73 -27.69
CA GLY A 30 -17.15 13.98 -29.08
C GLY A 30 -17.82 13.00 -30.06
N GLU A 31 -18.01 13.44 -31.31
CA GLU A 31 -18.77 12.71 -32.34
C GLU A 31 -18.06 11.44 -32.87
N GLN A 32 -16.73 11.39 -32.85
CA GLN A 32 -15.94 10.26 -33.40
C GLN A 32 -14.88 9.73 -32.42
N PRO A 33 -14.58 8.42 -32.46
CA PRO A 33 -13.51 7.85 -31.63
C PRO A 33 -12.16 8.34 -32.14
N GLU A 34 -11.33 8.86 -31.23
CA GLU A 34 -9.99 9.34 -31.56
C GLU A 34 -8.99 8.20 -31.79
N ALA A 35 -9.27 7.02 -31.24
CA ALA A 35 -8.44 5.86 -31.44
C ALA A 35 -9.17 4.53 -31.19
N THR A 36 -8.77 3.53 -31.95
CA THR A 36 -9.04 2.11 -31.66
C THR A 36 -7.76 1.50 -31.11
N TYR A 37 -7.57 1.54 -29.79
CA TYR A 37 -6.36 1.00 -29.16
C TYR A 37 -6.41 -0.54 -28.98
N SER A 38 -7.60 -1.16 -29.00
CA SER A 38 -7.79 -2.60 -28.83
C SER A 38 -8.98 -3.11 -29.65
N ARG A 39 -9.04 -4.43 -29.91
CA ARG A 39 -10.25 -5.10 -30.44
C ARG A 39 -11.44 -5.02 -29.47
N GLU A 40 -11.20 -4.65 -28.21
CA GLU A 40 -12.14 -4.76 -27.08
C GLU A 40 -12.80 -3.43 -26.66
N TYR A 41 -12.28 -2.26 -27.05
CA TYR A 41 -12.86 -0.98 -26.64
C TYR A 41 -12.58 0.16 -27.62
N TYR A 42 -13.40 1.21 -27.56
CA TYR A 42 -13.21 2.50 -28.22
C TYR A 42 -12.81 3.56 -27.19
N ILE A 43 -11.91 4.48 -27.58
CA ILE A 43 -11.59 5.66 -26.77
C ILE A 43 -12.10 6.91 -27.46
N TYR A 44 -12.90 7.69 -26.74
CA TYR A 44 -13.36 9.01 -27.17
C TYR A 44 -12.68 10.09 -26.36
N LYS A 45 -12.32 11.19 -27.01
CA LYS A 45 -11.95 12.42 -26.34
C LYS A 45 -13.23 13.20 -26.05
N CYS A 46 -13.45 13.55 -24.79
CA CYS A 46 -14.65 14.25 -24.36
C CYS A 46 -14.28 15.51 -23.57
N SER A 47 -15.20 16.46 -23.50
CA SER A 47 -15.10 17.62 -22.61
C SER A 47 -15.91 17.36 -21.34
N TRP A 48 -15.33 17.73 -20.20
CA TRP A 48 -16.01 17.73 -18.92
C TRP A 48 -16.37 19.16 -18.54
N ASP A 49 -17.57 19.39 -18.02
CA ASP A 49 -18.06 20.69 -17.54
C ASP A 49 -17.19 21.34 -16.42
N ARG A 50 -16.14 20.65 -15.95
CA ARG A 50 -15.10 21.19 -15.06
C ARG A 50 -13.81 21.48 -15.84
N PRO A 51 -13.33 22.74 -15.88
CA PRO A 51 -12.19 23.12 -16.73
C PRO A 51 -10.85 22.47 -16.36
N ASN A 52 -10.62 22.13 -15.08
CA ASN A 52 -9.32 21.60 -14.61
C ASN A 52 -9.02 20.16 -15.06
N TYR A 53 -10.00 19.45 -15.61
CA TYR A 53 -9.85 18.05 -16.04
C TYR A 53 -10.22 17.87 -17.52
N SER A 54 -10.48 18.95 -18.25
CA SER A 54 -10.83 18.88 -19.67
C SER A 54 -9.57 19.09 -20.52
N PRO A 55 -9.27 18.22 -21.50
CA PRO A 55 -10.07 17.09 -21.99
C PRO A 55 -9.97 15.81 -21.12
N VAL A 56 -10.98 14.95 -21.21
CA VAL A 56 -11.01 13.59 -20.62
C VAL A 56 -11.08 12.50 -21.69
N ALA A 57 -10.71 11.27 -21.33
CA ALA A 57 -10.88 10.08 -22.15
C ALA A 57 -12.07 9.23 -21.67
N LEU A 58 -12.94 8.82 -22.59
CA LEU A 58 -14.05 7.90 -22.34
C LEU A 58 -13.76 6.55 -22.99
N LYS A 59 -13.59 5.50 -22.16
CA LYS A 59 -13.39 4.11 -22.59
C LYS A 59 -14.74 3.42 -22.69
N VAL A 60 -15.11 3.08 -23.92
CA VAL A 60 -16.38 2.43 -24.26
C VAL A 60 -16.10 0.98 -24.66
N ILE A 61 -16.64 0.02 -23.92
CA ILE A 61 -16.42 -1.40 -24.15
C ILE A 61 -17.17 -1.85 -25.40
N ARG A 62 -16.50 -2.59 -26.28
CA ARG A 62 -17.11 -3.15 -27.47
C ARG A 62 -17.98 -4.34 -27.12
N VAL A 63 -19.25 -4.26 -27.48
CA VAL A 63 -20.18 -5.38 -27.45
C VAL A 63 -20.41 -5.84 -28.90
N PRO A 64 -20.03 -7.07 -29.28
CA PRO A 64 -20.33 -7.60 -30.61
C PRO A 64 -21.84 -7.56 -30.88
N GLN A 65 -22.27 -7.24 -32.10
CA GLN A 65 -23.68 -7.04 -32.45
C GLN A 65 -24.58 -8.31 -32.36
N LEU A 66 -24.04 -9.44 -31.87
CA LEU A 66 -24.71 -10.75 -31.81
C LEU A 66 -24.69 -11.40 -30.40
N SER A 67 -24.26 -10.70 -29.34
CA SER A 67 -24.18 -11.29 -28.00
C SER A 67 -25.56 -11.55 -27.37
N ASN A 68 -25.75 -12.75 -26.85
CA ASN A 68 -26.94 -13.12 -26.05
C ASN A 68 -26.85 -12.46 -24.65
N ASP A 69 -27.94 -12.44 -23.89
CA ASP A 69 -28.01 -11.82 -22.55
C ASP A 69 -26.95 -12.39 -21.57
N ALA A 70 -26.50 -13.63 -21.78
CA ALA A 70 -25.44 -14.27 -21.00
C ALA A 70 -24.07 -13.60 -21.21
N ASP A 71 -23.68 -13.36 -22.46
CA ASP A 71 -22.39 -12.76 -22.82
C ASP A 71 -22.31 -11.31 -22.31
N LEU A 72 -23.42 -10.57 -22.43
CA LEU A 72 -23.56 -9.22 -21.88
C LEU A 72 -23.34 -9.19 -20.36
N LYS A 73 -23.91 -10.18 -19.65
CA LYS A 73 -23.77 -10.30 -18.21
C LYS A 73 -22.36 -10.72 -17.79
N GLU A 74 -21.70 -11.58 -18.55
CA GLU A 74 -20.29 -11.96 -18.33
C GLU A 74 -19.38 -10.73 -18.49
N ARG A 75 -19.49 -10.00 -19.61
CA ARG A 75 -18.73 -8.75 -19.83
C ARG A 75 -18.99 -7.68 -18.79
N TYR A 76 -20.24 -7.58 -18.33
CA TYR A 76 -20.58 -6.69 -17.23
C TYR A 76 -19.89 -7.10 -15.91
N ASN A 77 -19.84 -8.40 -15.59
CA ASN A 77 -19.14 -8.89 -14.40
C ASN A 77 -17.62 -8.64 -14.47
N GLU A 78 -17.00 -8.83 -15.65
CA GLU A 78 -15.59 -8.47 -15.89
C GLU A 78 -15.34 -6.98 -15.63
N LEU A 79 -16.19 -6.11 -16.19
CA LEU A 79 -16.12 -4.67 -15.97
C LEU A 79 -16.26 -4.31 -14.48
N LEU A 80 -17.20 -4.94 -13.76
CA LEU A 80 -17.37 -4.72 -12.32
C LEU A 80 -16.13 -5.13 -11.53
N GLN A 81 -15.48 -6.23 -11.92
CA GLN A 81 -14.25 -6.69 -11.29
C GLN A 81 -13.09 -5.72 -11.56
N GLU A 82 -12.94 -5.24 -12.80
CA GLU A 82 -11.97 -4.21 -13.20
C GLU A 82 -12.16 -2.93 -12.38
N ILE A 83 -13.42 -2.47 -12.26
CA ILE A 83 -13.78 -1.28 -11.48
C ILE A 83 -13.45 -1.43 -10.00
N ARG A 84 -13.76 -2.57 -9.38
CA ARG A 84 -13.51 -2.79 -7.94
C ARG A 84 -12.03 -2.73 -7.61
N VAL A 85 -11.20 -3.36 -8.45
CA VAL A 85 -9.75 -3.35 -8.25
C VAL A 85 -9.22 -1.96 -8.56
N TRP A 86 -9.40 -1.49 -9.80
CA TRP A 86 -8.77 -0.27 -10.29
C TRP A 86 -9.28 1.01 -9.61
N GLY A 87 -10.58 1.09 -9.31
CA GLY A 87 -11.18 2.23 -8.61
C GLY A 87 -10.66 2.45 -7.19
N SER A 88 -10.08 1.42 -6.57
CA SER A 88 -9.49 1.49 -5.22
C SER A 88 -8.01 1.87 -5.21
N LEU A 89 -7.35 1.89 -6.38
CA LEU A 89 -5.91 2.11 -6.48
C LEU A 89 -5.56 3.59 -6.32
N GLN A 90 -4.60 3.85 -5.43
CA GLN A 90 -4.09 5.18 -5.13
C GLN A 90 -2.59 5.23 -5.35
N ASN A 91 -2.18 5.51 -6.58
CA ASN A 91 -0.78 5.70 -6.94
C ASN A 91 -0.63 6.76 -8.04
N LYS A 92 0.38 7.62 -7.91
CA LYS A 92 0.68 8.71 -8.84
C LYS A 92 1.07 8.28 -10.26
N HIS A 93 1.39 7.00 -10.49
CA HIS A 93 1.77 6.41 -11.77
C HIS A 93 0.81 5.32 -12.23
N ILE A 94 -0.35 5.20 -11.59
CA ILE A 94 -1.48 4.43 -12.09
C ILE A 94 -2.52 5.42 -12.59
N LEU A 95 -3.06 5.20 -13.79
CA LEU A 95 -4.07 6.09 -14.35
C LEU A 95 -5.33 6.05 -13.48
N PRO A 96 -5.79 7.18 -12.91
CA PRO A 96 -6.95 7.17 -12.03
C PRO A 96 -8.25 7.03 -12.83
N VAL A 97 -9.23 6.31 -12.27
CA VAL A 97 -10.60 6.28 -12.80
C VAL A 97 -11.36 7.47 -12.23
N LEU A 98 -11.77 8.42 -13.09
CA LEU A 98 -12.44 9.64 -12.67
C LEU A 98 -13.93 9.44 -12.40
N GLY A 99 -14.56 8.52 -13.14
CA GLY A 99 -16.02 8.37 -13.15
C GLY A 99 -16.51 7.31 -14.13
N HIS A 100 -17.83 7.18 -14.24
CA HIS A 100 -18.49 6.37 -15.26
C HIS A 100 -19.66 7.11 -15.92
N VAL A 101 -20.09 6.65 -17.09
CA VAL A 101 -21.17 7.25 -17.90
C VAL A 101 -22.08 6.17 -18.49
N TYR A 102 -23.41 6.40 -18.49
CA TYR A 102 -24.40 5.56 -19.18
C TYR A 102 -24.84 6.15 -20.52
N GLY A 103 -25.48 5.32 -21.37
CA GLY A 103 -26.34 5.80 -22.47
C GLY A 103 -25.81 5.69 -23.89
N ARG A 104 -24.61 5.14 -24.11
CA ARG A 104 -24.06 4.90 -25.47
C ARG A 104 -24.16 3.44 -25.92
N ASP A 105 -23.71 2.55 -25.06
CA ASP A 105 -23.69 1.10 -25.27
C ASP A 105 -24.43 0.41 -24.11
N PRO A 106 -24.77 -0.89 -24.25
CA PRO A 106 -25.48 -1.62 -23.20
C PRO A 106 -24.75 -1.66 -21.86
N LEU A 107 -23.42 -1.51 -21.90
CA LEU A 107 -22.55 -1.48 -20.73
C LEU A 107 -22.10 -0.05 -20.40
N PRO A 108 -21.94 0.29 -19.11
CA PRO A 108 -21.42 1.58 -18.71
C PRO A 108 -19.97 1.79 -19.17
N SER A 109 -19.65 3.05 -19.50
CA SER A 109 -18.32 3.47 -19.98
C SER A 109 -17.53 4.15 -18.86
N LEU A 110 -16.19 4.05 -18.91
CA LEU A 110 -15.30 4.59 -17.87
C LEU A 110 -14.63 5.90 -18.32
N VAL A 111 -14.48 6.83 -17.39
CA VAL A 111 -13.86 8.15 -17.62
C VAL A 111 -12.49 8.22 -16.98
N PHE A 112 -11.49 8.68 -17.75
CA PHE A 112 -10.10 8.81 -17.35
C PHE A 112 -9.53 10.19 -17.72
N PRO A 113 -8.42 10.64 -17.11
CA PRO A 113 -7.67 11.78 -17.64
C PRO A 113 -7.26 11.53 -19.09
N TRP A 114 -7.31 12.57 -19.93
CA TRP A 114 -6.75 12.47 -21.27
C TRP A 114 -5.22 12.49 -21.22
N MET A 115 -4.58 11.59 -21.98
CA MET A 115 -3.12 11.45 -22.03
C MET A 115 -2.62 11.91 -23.39
N GLU A 116 -2.01 13.09 -23.47
CA GLU A 116 -1.73 13.79 -24.74
C GLU A 116 -0.75 13.03 -25.65
N ASN A 117 0.16 12.25 -25.06
CA ASN A 117 1.17 11.52 -25.79
C ASN A 117 0.75 10.07 -26.13
N GLY A 118 -0.46 9.65 -25.75
CA GLY A 118 -1.01 8.34 -26.05
C GLY A 118 -0.26 7.20 -25.34
N SER A 119 -0.26 6.00 -25.94
CA SER A 119 0.48 4.85 -25.40
C SER A 119 2.00 5.02 -25.49
N LEU A 120 2.73 4.33 -24.62
CA LEU A 120 4.19 4.32 -24.60
C LEU A 120 4.75 3.82 -25.94
N THR A 121 4.14 2.80 -26.54
CA THR A 121 4.50 2.33 -27.89
C THR A 121 4.42 3.44 -28.94
N ASN A 122 3.30 4.18 -28.95
CA ASN A 122 3.11 5.29 -29.88
C ASN A 122 4.04 6.47 -29.56
N PHE A 123 4.30 6.72 -28.28
CA PHE A 123 5.20 7.77 -27.84
C PHE A 123 6.64 7.51 -28.27
N LEU A 124 7.17 6.31 -28.02
CA LEU A 124 8.55 5.92 -28.35
C LEU A 124 8.81 5.89 -29.86
N SER A 125 7.82 5.44 -30.66
CA SER A 125 7.95 5.43 -32.12
C SER A 125 8.09 6.84 -32.72
N LYS A 126 7.45 7.84 -32.10
CA LYS A 126 7.55 9.26 -32.47
C LYS A 126 8.78 9.96 -31.89
N HIS A 127 9.31 9.50 -30.76
CA HIS A 127 10.39 10.15 -30.01
C HIS A 127 11.66 9.29 -29.94
N LYS A 128 12.26 8.99 -31.10
CA LYS A 128 13.46 8.13 -31.18
C LYS A 128 14.71 8.73 -30.53
N THR A 129 14.75 10.06 -30.34
CA THR A 129 15.90 10.82 -29.83
C THR A 129 15.87 11.09 -28.32
N LEU A 130 14.99 10.42 -27.55
CA LEU A 130 14.95 10.58 -26.10
C LEU A 130 16.30 10.21 -25.47
N GLU A 131 16.79 11.08 -24.59
CA GLU A 131 18.03 10.83 -23.87
C GLU A 131 17.88 9.65 -22.91
N ARG A 132 19.00 9.02 -22.57
CA ARG A 132 19.03 7.86 -21.68
C ARG A 132 18.42 8.17 -20.31
N GLY A 133 18.70 9.35 -19.76
CA GLY A 133 18.05 9.86 -18.56
C GLY A 133 16.53 9.80 -18.68
N GLU A 134 15.95 10.41 -19.72
CA GLU A 134 14.50 10.40 -20.06
C GLU A 134 13.90 9.00 -20.13
N ARG A 135 14.63 8.05 -20.71
CA ARG A 135 14.19 6.66 -20.79
C ARG A 135 14.11 6.01 -19.41
N PHE A 136 15.11 6.22 -18.55
CA PHE A 136 15.06 5.75 -17.16
C PHE A 136 14.00 6.45 -16.31
N ARG A 137 13.58 7.67 -16.68
CA ARG A 137 12.43 8.37 -16.07
C ARG A 137 11.13 7.62 -16.28
N LEU A 138 10.84 7.25 -17.52
CA LEU A 138 9.66 6.46 -17.88
C LEU A 138 9.68 5.11 -17.15
N LEU A 139 10.85 4.45 -17.10
CA LEU A 139 11.01 3.20 -16.37
C LEU A 139 10.81 3.35 -14.86
N GLN A 140 11.18 4.50 -14.28
CA GLN A 140 10.98 4.76 -12.85
C GLN A 140 9.49 4.86 -12.52
N ASP A 141 8.74 5.55 -13.37
CA ASP A 141 7.29 5.72 -13.22
C ASP A 141 6.59 4.35 -13.32
N ILE A 142 6.93 3.55 -14.34
CA ILE A 142 6.40 2.18 -14.53
C ILE A 142 6.77 1.29 -13.34
N ALA A 143 8.03 1.32 -12.89
CA ALA A 143 8.50 0.54 -11.75
C ALA A 143 7.80 0.95 -10.44
N SER A 144 7.52 2.23 -10.27
CA SER A 144 6.81 2.75 -9.08
C SER A 144 5.35 2.32 -9.05
N ALA A 145 4.68 2.24 -10.20
CA ALA A 145 3.33 1.69 -10.30
C ALA A 145 3.34 0.18 -10.00
N LEU A 146 4.27 -0.56 -10.61
CA LEU A 146 4.40 -2.00 -10.43
C LEU A 146 4.69 -2.39 -8.98
N GLN A 147 5.61 -1.66 -8.32
CA GLN A 147 5.90 -1.85 -6.89
C GLN A 147 4.64 -1.68 -6.04
N TYR A 148 3.89 -0.61 -6.28
CA TYR A 148 2.67 -0.36 -5.54
C TYR A 148 1.66 -1.50 -5.72
N LEU A 149 1.41 -1.94 -6.95
CA LEU A 149 0.52 -3.07 -7.25
C LEU A 149 0.92 -4.33 -6.48
N HIS A 150 2.20 -4.69 -6.53
CA HIS A 150 2.69 -5.90 -5.85
C HIS A 150 2.65 -5.79 -4.32
N VAL A 151 2.86 -4.59 -3.75
CA VAL A 151 2.74 -4.35 -2.29
C VAL A 151 1.31 -4.56 -1.79
N ILE A 152 0.30 -4.22 -2.59
CA ILE A 152 -1.11 -4.46 -2.28
C ILE A 152 -1.60 -5.81 -2.81
N ALA A 153 -0.69 -6.70 -3.22
CA ALA A 153 -0.96 -8.04 -3.76
C ALA A 153 -1.84 -8.06 -5.03
N VAL A 154 -1.81 -6.99 -5.83
CA VAL A 154 -2.44 -6.93 -7.15
C VAL A 154 -1.42 -7.27 -8.23
N VAL A 155 -1.75 -8.25 -9.08
CA VAL A 155 -0.98 -8.59 -10.28
C VAL A 155 -1.59 -7.84 -11.47
N HIS A 156 -0.76 -7.24 -12.32
CA HIS A 156 -1.26 -6.54 -13.50
C HIS A 156 -1.72 -7.53 -14.59
N GLY A 157 -0.89 -8.53 -14.92
CA GLY A 157 -1.22 -9.61 -15.86
C GLY A 157 -1.16 -9.27 -17.35
N ASP A 158 -1.13 -7.98 -17.72
CA ASP A 158 -1.08 -7.50 -19.12
C ASP A 158 -0.23 -6.22 -19.25
N LEU A 159 0.91 -6.16 -18.57
CA LEU A 159 1.79 -4.98 -18.55
C LEU A 159 2.54 -4.81 -19.90
N THR A 160 1.85 -4.32 -20.92
CA THR A 160 2.40 -4.06 -22.26
C THR A 160 2.69 -2.57 -22.47
N GLY A 161 3.46 -2.24 -23.52
CA GLY A 161 3.69 -0.85 -23.92
C GLY A 161 2.40 -0.10 -24.31
N ASP A 162 1.33 -0.80 -24.67
CA ASP A 162 0.04 -0.19 -24.99
C ASP A 162 -0.82 0.08 -23.75
N ASN A 163 -0.59 -0.67 -22.67
CA ASN A 163 -1.18 -0.46 -21.35
C ASN A 163 -0.35 0.49 -20.46
N ILE A 164 0.52 1.29 -21.06
CA ILE A 164 1.22 2.39 -20.40
C ILE A 164 0.95 3.64 -21.22
N LEU A 165 0.35 4.65 -20.60
CA LEU A 165 0.05 5.94 -21.24
C LEU A 165 1.06 7.00 -20.80
N VAL A 166 1.28 7.99 -21.67
CA VAL A 166 2.21 9.09 -21.44
C VAL A 166 1.46 10.41 -21.46
N ASP A 167 1.65 11.22 -20.41
CA ASP A 167 1.05 12.56 -20.31
C ASP A 167 1.88 13.61 -21.06
N SER A 168 1.38 14.84 -21.16
CA SER A 168 2.10 15.99 -21.73
C SER A 168 3.47 16.28 -21.11
N HIS A 169 3.72 15.87 -19.86
CA HIS A 169 5.00 16.04 -19.15
C HIS A 169 5.97 14.86 -19.34
N ARG A 170 5.66 13.92 -20.25
CA ARG A 170 6.44 12.70 -20.51
C ARG A 170 6.57 11.80 -19.28
N ARG A 171 5.53 11.75 -18.45
CA ARG A 171 5.40 10.83 -17.31
C ARG A 171 4.59 9.61 -17.73
N ALA A 172 4.99 8.44 -17.26
CA ALA A 172 4.31 7.20 -17.59
C ALA A 172 3.24 6.86 -16.55
N PHE A 173 2.09 6.38 -17.02
CA PHE A 173 0.97 5.94 -16.20
C PHE A 173 0.51 4.57 -16.66
N VAL A 174 0.53 3.60 -15.75
CA VAL A 174 0.06 2.25 -15.99
C VAL A 174 -1.47 2.23 -16.01
N THR A 175 -2.05 1.56 -17.00
CA THR A 175 -3.51 1.46 -17.22
C THR A 175 -3.90 0.00 -17.47
N GLY A 176 -5.19 -0.33 -17.40
CA GLY A 176 -5.67 -1.70 -17.62
C GLY A 176 -5.33 -2.66 -16.47
N VAL A 177 -5.27 -2.14 -15.24
CA VAL A 177 -5.01 -2.94 -14.04
C VAL A 177 -6.21 -3.83 -13.72
N GLY A 178 -5.96 -5.10 -13.37
CA GLY A 178 -7.02 -6.04 -13.04
C GLY A 178 -7.64 -6.75 -14.25
N LEU A 179 -7.08 -6.53 -15.45
CA LEU A 179 -7.39 -7.32 -16.64
C LEU A 179 -6.60 -8.64 -16.58
N SER A 180 -7.06 -9.62 -15.80
CA SER A 180 -6.63 -11.01 -16.02
C SER A 180 -7.23 -11.47 -17.34
N LYS A 181 -6.55 -11.20 -18.45
CA LYS A 181 -6.95 -11.78 -19.73
C LYS A 181 -6.82 -13.28 -19.60
N ARG A 182 -7.96 -13.98 -19.64
CA ARG A 182 -7.98 -15.37 -20.07
C ARG A 182 -7.20 -15.40 -21.37
N LEU A 183 -6.13 -16.18 -21.42
CA LEU A 183 -5.55 -16.57 -22.70
C LEU A 183 -6.59 -17.51 -23.32
N ASP A 184 -7.60 -16.93 -23.96
CA ASP A 184 -8.50 -17.70 -24.82
C ASP A 184 -7.58 -18.52 -25.74
N LYS A 185 -7.85 -19.81 -25.87
CA LYS A 185 -7.16 -20.74 -26.77
C LYS A 185 -7.31 -20.24 -28.21
N VAL A 186 -6.54 -19.23 -28.61
CA VAL A 186 -6.48 -18.68 -29.98
C VAL A 186 -5.83 -19.69 -30.93
N ALA A 187 -5.37 -20.83 -30.43
CA ALA A 187 -4.86 -21.94 -31.23
C ALA A 187 -5.96 -22.89 -31.79
N SER A 188 -7.23 -22.76 -31.42
CA SER A 188 -8.29 -23.69 -31.87
C SER A 188 -9.30 -23.03 -32.83
N ASN A 189 -8.86 -22.70 -34.04
CA ASN A 189 -9.63 -22.89 -35.28
C ASN A 189 -8.81 -22.49 -36.53
N PRO A 190 -8.23 -23.46 -37.27
CA PRO A 190 -7.45 -23.18 -38.48
C PRO A 190 -8.27 -22.74 -39.70
N GLU A 191 -9.61 -22.75 -39.64
CA GLU A 191 -10.44 -22.72 -40.86
C GLU A 191 -11.06 -21.36 -41.21
N SER A 192 -10.73 -20.28 -40.50
CA SER A 192 -11.22 -18.93 -40.87
C SER A 192 -10.10 -18.09 -41.49
N GLY A 193 -9.95 -18.22 -42.81
CA GLY A 193 -8.93 -17.52 -43.59
C GLY A 193 -9.03 -15.99 -43.52
N SER A 194 -8.09 -15.38 -42.79
CA SER A 194 -7.40 -14.15 -43.16
C SER A 194 -6.06 -14.13 -42.43
N GLY A 195 -4.97 -14.07 -43.19
CA GLY A 195 -3.61 -14.27 -42.69
C GLY A 195 -3.08 -13.08 -41.90
N ASP A 196 -3.32 -13.06 -40.59
CA ASP A 196 -2.57 -12.24 -39.63
C ASP A 196 -2.35 -13.02 -38.32
N THR A 197 -1.58 -14.11 -38.40
CA THR A 197 -1.35 -15.08 -37.32
C THR A 197 -0.26 -14.66 -36.33
N ARG A 198 -0.09 -13.37 -36.02
CA ARG A 198 0.92 -12.90 -35.05
C ARG A 198 0.36 -11.81 -34.15
N SER A 199 -0.25 -12.19 -33.02
CA SER A 199 -0.56 -11.21 -31.98
C SER A 199 0.76 -10.65 -31.40
N PRO A 200 1.01 -9.33 -31.48
CA PRO A 200 2.17 -8.69 -30.86
C PRO A 200 2.19 -8.81 -29.34
N THR A 201 1.14 -9.34 -28.69
CA THR A 201 1.09 -9.55 -27.24
C THR A 201 2.02 -10.69 -26.79
N ILE A 202 2.32 -11.68 -27.65
CA ILE A 202 3.09 -12.86 -27.24
C ILE A 202 4.54 -12.53 -26.84
N CYS A 203 5.10 -11.41 -27.29
CA CYS A 203 6.44 -10.99 -26.90
C CYS A 203 6.55 -10.47 -25.46
N TRP A 204 5.41 -10.20 -24.82
CA TRP A 204 5.33 -9.69 -23.44
C TRP A 204 5.05 -10.80 -22.42
N ILE A 205 4.59 -11.96 -22.86
CA ILE A 205 4.12 -13.05 -22.00
C ILE A 205 5.31 -13.82 -21.42
N ALA A 206 5.22 -14.11 -20.12
CA ALA A 206 6.21 -14.91 -19.40
C ALA A 206 6.09 -16.41 -19.77
N PRO A 207 7.18 -17.19 -19.79
CA PRO A 207 7.18 -18.56 -20.29
C PRO A 207 6.24 -19.49 -19.53
N GLU A 208 6.05 -19.27 -18.22
CA GLU A 208 5.13 -20.06 -17.39
C GLU A 208 3.65 -19.90 -17.76
N LEU A 209 3.29 -18.88 -18.56
CA LEU A 209 1.92 -18.65 -19.03
C LEU A 209 1.67 -19.27 -20.41
N VAL A 210 2.64 -19.99 -20.97
CA VAL A 210 2.59 -20.59 -22.32
C VAL A 210 2.88 -22.10 -22.28
N ASP A 211 3.29 -22.66 -21.14
CA ASP A 211 3.65 -24.08 -21.01
C ASP A 211 2.39 -24.96 -21.04
N ASP A 212 2.35 -25.94 -21.96
CA ASP A 212 1.25 -26.88 -22.23
C ASP A 212 1.53 -28.28 -21.61
N ASP A 213 2.61 -28.44 -20.83
CA ASP A 213 3.18 -29.75 -20.46
C ASP A 213 2.55 -30.43 -19.22
N ASP A 214 1.56 -29.81 -18.55
CA ASP A 214 0.82 -30.47 -17.47
C ASP A 214 -0.48 -31.09 -18.02
N ASP A 215 -0.54 -32.42 -18.06
CA ASP A 215 -1.73 -33.26 -18.38
C ASP A 215 -2.90 -33.08 -17.37
N ASP A 216 -2.77 -32.13 -16.44
CA ASP A 216 -3.81 -31.70 -15.51
C ASP A 216 -4.49 -30.45 -16.09
N ASP A 217 -5.81 -30.46 -16.25
CA ASP A 217 -6.64 -29.34 -16.73
C ASP A 217 -6.61 -28.08 -15.79
N GLU A 218 -5.51 -27.82 -15.07
CA GLU A 218 -5.35 -26.65 -14.18
C GLU A 218 -5.05 -25.37 -14.99
N GLU A 219 -5.95 -24.40 -14.91
CA GLU A 219 -5.81 -23.08 -15.55
C GLU A 219 -4.60 -22.29 -14.98
N THR A 220 -3.65 -21.89 -15.84
CA THR A 220 -2.46 -21.12 -15.42
C THR A 220 -2.74 -19.62 -15.37
N PHE A 221 -2.60 -18.99 -14.20
CA PHE A 221 -2.86 -17.56 -14.00
C PHE A 221 -1.58 -16.71 -13.90
N PRO A 222 -1.60 -15.43 -14.35
CA PRO A 222 -0.50 -14.49 -14.15
C PRO A 222 -0.17 -14.29 -12.67
N ILE A 223 1.12 -14.30 -12.34
CA ILE A 223 1.63 -14.01 -11.00
C ILE A 223 2.44 -12.71 -11.01
N SER A 224 2.75 -12.15 -9.83
CA SER A 224 3.57 -10.93 -9.70
C SER A 224 4.92 -11.06 -10.42
N LYS A 225 5.49 -12.27 -10.46
CA LYS A 225 6.72 -12.57 -11.19
C LYS A 225 6.56 -12.60 -12.71
N SER A 226 5.36 -12.81 -13.23
CA SER A 226 5.05 -12.67 -14.66
C SER A 226 5.07 -11.19 -15.05
N ASP A 227 4.56 -10.27 -14.21
CA ASP A 227 4.70 -8.83 -14.47
C ASP A 227 6.17 -8.36 -14.50
N VAL A 228 7.05 -9.00 -13.72
CA VAL A 228 8.50 -8.71 -13.73
C VAL A 228 9.12 -9.06 -15.08
N TRP A 229 8.65 -10.12 -15.73
CA TRP A 229 9.05 -10.46 -17.10
C TRP A 229 8.57 -9.37 -18.08
N SER A 230 7.29 -9.00 -18.00
CA SER A 230 6.69 -7.94 -18.82
C SER A 230 7.37 -6.58 -18.61
N PHE A 231 7.80 -6.27 -17.38
CA PHE A 231 8.62 -5.10 -17.09
C PHE A 231 9.97 -5.19 -17.81
N GLY A 232 10.62 -6.35 -17.82
CA GLY A 232 11.85 -6.58 -18.61
C GLY A 232 11.64 -6.27 -20.10
N CYS A 233 10.51 -6.69 -20.67
CA CYS A 233 10.13 -6.35 -22.04
C CYS A 233 9.92 -4.84 -22.23
N ASN A 234 9.29 -4.14 -21.28
CA ASN A 234 9.15 -2.68 -21.30
C ASN A 234 10.50 -1.97 -21.17
N MET A 235 11.43 -2.49 -20.38
CA MET A 235 12.79 -1.95 -20.28
C MET A 235 13.55 -2.09 -21.62
N ILE A 236 13.39 -3.21 -22.34
CA ILE A 236 13.90 -3.33 -23.71
C ILE A 236 13.27 -2.25 -24.60
N HIS A 237 11.94 -2.13 -24.56
CA HIS A 237 11.20 -1.20 -25.40
C HIS A 237 11.62 0.25 -25.18
N VAL A 238 11.67 0.68 -23.92
CA VAL A 238 12.02 2.04 -23.52
C VAL A 238 13.48 2.35 -23.78
N LEU A 239 14.42 1.42 -23.60
CA LEU A 239 15.85 1.70 -23.80
C LEU A 239 16.26 1.64 -25.28
N SER A 240 15.65 0.75 -26.07
CA SER A 240 15.97 0.61 -27.50
C SER A 240 15.10 1.45 -28.42
N GLY A 241 13.88 1.79 -28.01
CA GLY A 241 12.86 2.39 -28.87
C GLY A 241 12.19 1.40 -29.82
N GLU A 242 12.56 0.12 -29.77
CA GLU A 242 12.04 -0.95 -30.62
C GLU A 242 11.26 -1.96 -29.77
N LEU A 243 10.27 -2.65 -30.36
CA LEU A 243 9.49 -3.66 -29.65
C LEU A 243 10.39 -4.79 -29.10
N PRO A 244 10.03 -5.42 -27.98
CA PRO A 244 10.79 -6.55 -27.44
C PRO A 244 10.89 -7.66 -28.48
N TRP A 245 12.11 -8.17 -28.66
CA TRP A 245 12.46 -9.24 -29.60
C TRP A 245 12.28 -8.92 -31.09
N TRP A 246 12.18 -7.64 -31.48
CA TRP A 246 11.92 -7.21 -32.85
C TRP A 246 12.84 -7.86 -33.92
N SER A 247 14.12 -8.07 -33.60
CA SER A 247 15.12 -8.66 -34.49
C SER A 247 14.96 -10.17 -34.70
N SER A 248 14.17 -10.84 -33.84
CA SER A 248 13.94 -12.29 -33.85
C SER A 248 12.50 -12.68 -34.19
N LEU A 249 11.64 -11.72 -34.56
CA LEU A 249 10.24 -11.95 -34.96
C LEU A 249 10.08 -12.90 -36.17
N SER A 250 11.15 -13.20 -36.91
CA SER A 250 11.15 -14.14 -38.03
C SER A 250 11.31 -15.61 -37.63
N VAL A 251 11.68 -15.92 -36.38
CA VAL A 251 11.90 -17.29 -35.86
C VAL A 251 11.14 -17.45 -34.54
N ASP A 252 10.18 -18.37 -34.47
CA ASP A 252 9.24 -18.57 -33.35
C ASP A 252 9.83 -18.27 -31.97
N ILE A 253 9.51 -17.09 -31.44
CA ILE A 253 9.81 -16.68 -30.06
C ILE A 253 9.28 -17.74 -29.08
N PRO A 254 8.05 -18.30 -29.24
CA PRO A 254 7.58 -19.41 -28.42
C PRO A 254 8.54 -20.61 -28.44
N LEU A 255 9.02 -21.03 -29.61
CA LEU A 255 9.96 -22.16 -29.74
C LEU A 255 11.30 -21.90 -29.05
N ARG A 256 11.78 -20.66 -29.01
CA ARG A 256 13.02 -20.29 -28.31
C ARG A 256 12.83 -20.24 -26.80
N LEU A 257 11.72 -19.67 -26.33
CA LEU A 257 11.35 -19.65 -24.93
C LEU A 257 11.12 -21.08 -24.41
N PHE A 258 10.46 -21.93 -25.19
CA PHE A 258 10.30 -23.37 -24.91
C PHE A 258 11.65 -24.07 -24.77
N LYS A 259 12.62 -23.74 -25.64
CA LYS A 259 14.01 -24.24 -25.54
C LYS A 259 14.84 -23.60 -24.42
N LYS A 260 14.21 -22.85 -23.51
CA LYS A 260 14.84 -22.11 -22.40
C LYS A 260 15.98 -21.20 -22.85
N LYS A 261 15.79 -20.52 -23.99
CA LYS A 261 16.75 -19.57 -24.57
C LYS A 261 16.11 -18.20 -24.78
N ILE A 262 16.66 -17.18 -24.12
CA ILE A 262 16.26 -15.78 -24.32
C ILE A 262 16.91 -15.28 -25.62
N PRO A 263 16.18 -14.57 -26.51
CA PRO A 263 16.78 -13.92 -27.68
C PRO A 263 17.88 -12.91 -27.29
N PRO A 264 18.83 -12.60 -28.20
CA PRO A 264 19.87 -11.64 -27.92
C PRO A 264 19.28 -10.26 -27.58
N LEU A 265 19.84 -9.61 -26.56
CA LEU A 265 19.44 -8.27 -26.16
C LEU A 265 19.88 -7.24 -27.23
N PRO A 266 19.15 -6.13 -27.41
CA PRO A 266 19.58 -5.07 -28.32
C PRO A 266 20.99 -4.56 -28.01
N PRO A 267 21.83 -4.24 -29.02
CA PRO A 267 23.21 -3.80 -28.81
C PRO A 267 23.36 -2.59 -27.87
N VAL A 268 22.39 -1.66 -27.91
CA VAL A 268 22.35 -0.46 -27.03
C VAL A 268 22.20 -0.81 -25.55
N ILE A 269 21.68 -2.00 -25.23
CA ILE A 269 21.55 -2.51 -23.87
C ILE A 269 22.71 -3.46 -23.55
N GLU A 270 23.12 -4.30 -24.51
CA GLU A 270 24.20 -5.26 -24.33
C GLU A 270 25.56 -4.59 -24.08
N CYS A 271 25.80 -3.40 -24.65
CA CYS A 271 27.01 -2.62 -24.37
C CYS A 271 27.09 -2.06 -22.93
N GLN A 272 25.98 -2.11 -22.18
CA GLN A 272 25.87 -1.64 -20.80
C GLN A 272 25.77 -2.85 -19.85
N ALA A 273 26.89 -3.22 -19.23
CA ALA A 273 26.98 -4.42 -18.38
C ALA A 273 25.95 -4.41 -17.23
N ARG A 274 25.68 -3.23 -16.65
CA ARG A 274 24.68 -3.03 -15.60
C ARG A 274 23.28 -3.42 -16.09
N ASP A 275 22.82 -2.82 -17.17
CA ASP A 275 21.45 -3.00 -17.71
C ASP A 275 21.23 -4.42 -18.22
N SER A 276 22.18 -4.94 -18.99
CA SER A 276 22.12 -6.30 -19.53
C SER A 276 22.12 -7.36 -18.43
N SER A 277 22.91 -7.18 -17.36
CA SER A 277 22.89 -8.11 -16.21
C SER A 277 21.57 -8.10 -15.47
N PHE A 278 20.92 -6.94 -15.34
CA PHE A 278 19.63 -6.81 -14.68
C PHE A 278 18.50 -7.42 -15.50
N LEU A 279 18.46 -7.12 -16.81
CA LEU A 279 17.48 -7.73 -17.73
C LEU A 279 17.57 -9.26 -17.74
N ARG A 280 18.78 -9.83 -17.71
CA ARG A 280 18.95 -11.29 -17.64
C ARG A 280 18.32 -11.88 -16.37
N LYS A 281 18.30 -11.15 -15.25
CA LYS A 281 17.58 -11.57 -14.03
C LYS A 281 16.07 -11.48 -14.20
N CYS A 282 15.54 -10.41 -14.82
CA CYS A 282 14.12 -10.28 -15.15
C CYS A 282 13.61 -11.44 -16.02
N PHE A 283 14.45 -11.92 -16.95
CA PHE A 283 14.13 -13.03 -17.84
C PHE A 283 14.54 -14.41 -17.32
N SER A 284 14.70 -14.58 -16.00
CA SER A 284 14.93 -15.91 -15.43
C SER A 284 13.73 -16.82 -15.70
N PHE A 285 13.97 -18.01 -16.25
CA PHE A 285 12.89 -18.95 -16.60
C PHE A 285 12.12 -19.42 -15.36
N ARG A 286 12.79 -19.58 -14.22
CA ARG A 286 12.14 -19.85 -12.94
C ARG A 286 11.61 -18.52 -12.36
N PRO A 287 10.30 -18.38 -12.11
CA PRO A 287 9.73 -17.11 -11.63
C PRO A 287 10.34 -16.63 -10.30
N ALA A 288 10.70 -17.55 -9.39
CA ALA A 288 11.30 -17.24 -8.10
C ALA A 288 12.67 -16.54 -8.19
N ASP A 289 13.42 -16.76 -9.28
CA ASP A 289 14.76 -16.19 -9.48
C ASP A 289 14.71 -14.75 -10.05
N ARG A 290 13.53 -14.31 -10.51
CA ARG A 290 13.32 -12.94 -11.01
C ARG A 290 13.33 -11.96 -9.84
N PRO A 291 13.75 -10.69 -10.05
CA PRO A 291 13.75 -9.68 -9.00
C PRO A 291 12.33 -9.39 -8.48
N SER A 292 12.22 -8.75 -7.31
CA SER A 292 10.96 -8.13 -6.86
C SER A 292 10.76 -6.76 -7.51
N ALA A 293 9.55 -6.24 -7.48
CA ALA A 293 9.26 -4.88 -7.94
C ALA A 293 10.03 -3.80 -7.14
N ASP A 294 10.32 -4.03 -5.85
CA ASP A 294 11.21 -3.16 -5.07
C ASP A 294 12.63 -3.13 -5.63
N GLN A 295 13.16 -4.31 -5.99
CA GLN A 295 14.50 -4.42 -6.58
C GLN A 295 14.55 -3.76 -7.97
N ILE A 296 13.47 -3.85 -8.76
CA ILE A 296 13.33 -3.12 -10.01
C ILE A 296 13.37 -1.61 -9.77
N LEU A 297 12.56 -1.10 -8.84
CA LEU A 297 12.50 0.34 -8.57
C LEU A 297 13.84 0.87 -8.03
N ALA A 298 14.51 0.10 -7.17
CA ALA A 298 15.85 0.42 -6.67
C ALA A 298 16.88 0.50 -7.82
N PHE A 299 16.91 -0.52 -8.69
CA PHE A 299 17.79 -0.56 -9.86
C PHE A 299 17.58 0.66 -10.77
N VAL A 300 16.33 0.97 -11.11
CA VAL A 300 16.01 2.10 -12.00
C VAL A 300 16.37 3.44 -11.36
N ARG A 301 16.12 3.62 -10.06
CA ARG A 301 16.52 4.82 -9.31
C ARG A 301 18.03 5.01 -9.32
N GLU A 302 18.79 3.94 -9.16
CA GLU A 302 20.25 3.99 -9.19
C GLU A 302 20.76 4.35 -10.58
N ALA A 303 20.25 3.68 -11.63
CA ALA A 303 20.62 3.95 -13.01
C ALA A 303 20.32 5.41 -13.40
N LEU A 304 19.16 5.93 -12.99
CA LEU A 304 18.78 7.30 -13.22
C LEU A 304 19.71 8.31 -12.51
N ARG A 305 20.12 8.04 -11.26
CA ARG A 305 21.08 8.89 -10.54
C ARG A 305 22.43 8.95 -11.25
N SER A 306 22.88 7.85 -11.86
CA SER A 306 24.14 7.84 -12.62
C SER A 306 24.09 8.63 -13.92
N GLU A 307 22.90 8.91 -14.45
CA GLU A 307 22.71 9.73 -15.66
C GLU A 307 22.54 11.23 -15.33
N MET A 308 22.40 11.62 -14.06
CA MET A 308 22.34 13.03 -13.67
C MET A 308 23.76 13.63 -13.67
N PRO A 309 23.96 14.84 -14.24
CA PRO A 309 25.25 15.51 -14.16
C PRO A 309 25.68 15.65 -12.70
N ARG A 310 26.90 15.22 -12.36
CA ARG A 310 27.56 15.70 -11.14
C ARG A 310 27.64 17.21 -11.29
N THR A 311 26.99 17.96 -10.41
CA THR A 311 27.04 19.42 -10.39
C THR A 311 28.50 19.87 -10.44
N ALA A 312 28.95 20.32 -11.61
CA ALA A 312 30.26 20.90 -11.80
C ALA A 312 30.30 22.21 -11.03
N GLU A 313 31.35 22.38 -10.23
CA GLU A 313 31.74 23.67 -9.67
C GLU A 313 31.83 24.69 -10.82
N VAL A 314 30.92 25.67 -10.83
CA VAL A 314 30.94 26.73 -11.83
C VAL A 314 32.06 27.69 -11.47
N VAL A 315 33.21 27.49 -12.10
CA VAL A 315 34.24 28.52 -12.25
C VAL A 315 33.65 29.60 -13.16
N ALA A 316 33.52 30.80 -12.62
CA ALA A 316 33.07 31.98 -13.35
C ALA A 316 34.02 32.26 -14.53
N HIS A 317 33.50 32.24 -15.75
CA HIS A 317 34.11 32.90 -16.90
C HIS A 317 33.07 33.78 -17.59
N ASP A 318 33.37 35.08 -17.55
CA ASP A 318 32.77 36.14 -18.34
C ASP A 318 32.78 35.76 -19.82
N HIS A 319 31.61 35.75 -20.45
CA HIS A 319 31.46 36.28 -21.80
C HIS A 319 30.03 36.75 -22.02
N ASP A 320 29.90 38.07 -21.96
CA ASP A 320 28.75 38.87 -22.32
C ASP A 320 28.60 38.90 -23.85
N LYS A 321 27.38 38.60 -24.37
CA LYS A 321 26.66 39.40 -25.38
C LYS A 321 25.39 38.74 -25.90
N ASP A 322 24.33 39.55 -25.89
CA ASP A 322 23.10 39.55 -26.70
C ASP A 322 21.98 38.55 -26.34
N ILE A 323 21.13 38.96 -25.37
CA ILE A 323 19.75 38.50 -25.20
C ILE A 323 18.81 39.72 -25.13
N PRO A 324 17.63 39.72 -25.78
CA PRO A 324 16.75 40.89 -25.81
C PRO A 324 16.16 41.19 -24.43
N ALA A 325 16.04 42.48 -24.11
CA ALA A 325 15.46 42.98 -22.88
C ALA A 325 14.02 42.45 -22.67
N ILE A 326 13.84 41.63 -21.64
CA ILE A 326 12.53 41.33 -21.05
C ILE A 326 12.31 42.35 -19.94
N ASN A 327 11.19 43.07 -20.03
CA ASN A 327 10.77 44.13 -19.12
C ASN A 327 10.86 43.70 -17.65
N GLN A 328 11.81 44.30 -16.94
CA GLN A 328 11.79 44.39 -15.48
C GLN A 328 10.63 45.31 -15.09
N HIS A 329 9.48 44.78 -14.67
CA HIS A 329 8.52 45.41 -13.74
C HIS A 329 7.67 44.26 -13.17
N ASP A 330 7.69 44.08 -11.85
CA ASP A 330 6.84 43.19 -11.00
C ASP A 330 7.50 42.04 -10.19
N TYR A 331 8.79 42.13 -9.83
CA TYR A 331 9.39 41.21 -8.82
C TYR A 331 9.27 41.72 -7.36
N HIS A 332 8.09 42.14 -6.93
CA HIS A 332 7.85 42.51 -5.51
C HIS A 332 7.13 41.44 -4.67
N ASN A 333 6.72 40.30 -5.24
CA ASN A 333 5.90 39.29 -4.53
C ASN A 333 6.36 37.82 -4.65
N GLY A 334 7.57 37.53 -5.15
CA GLY A 334 8.05 36.15 -5.36
C GLY A 334 7.34 35.42 -6.51
N ILE A 335 7.81 34.22 -6.87
CA ILE A 335 7.23 33.42 -7.95
C ILE A 335 5.88 32.81 -7.47
N PRO A 336 4.73 33.09 -8.13
CA PRO A 336 3.41 32.76 -7.58
C PRO A 336 3.16 31.28 -7.28
N ASP A 337 3.64 30.37 -8.13
CA ASP A 337 3.51 28.92 -7.98
C ASP A 337 4.37 28.38 -6.81
N VAL A 338 5.57 28.93 -6.60
CA VAL A 338 6.41 28.65 -5.42
C VAL A 338 5.70 29.07 -4.14
N ILE A 339 5.13 30.28 -4.11
CA ILE A 339 4.42 30.78 -2.94
C ILE A 339 3.15 29.95 -2.65
N ALA A 340 2.43 29.53 -3.69
CA ALA A 340 1.26 28.67 -3.55
C ALA A 340 1.63 27.29 -2.99
N GLU A 341 2.66 26.64 -3.54
CA GLU A 341 3.14 25.34 -3.07
C GLU A 341 3.69 25.43 -1.63
N PHE A 342 4.41 26.49 -1.29
CA PHE A 342 4.88 26.75 0.07
C PHE A 342 3.72 26.83 1.06
N LYS A 343 2.69 27.64 0.77
CA LYS A 343 1.52 27.79 1.64
C LYS A 343 0.76 26.47 1.79
N ARG A 344 0.57 25.72 0.69
CA ARG A 344 -0.08 24.41 0.71
C ARG A 344 0.66 23.44 1.62
N ARG A 345 1.97 23.28 1.45
CA ARG A 345 2.77 22.38 2.30
C ARG A 345 2.80 22.79 3.76
N VAL A 346 2.89 24.10 4.04
CA VAL A 346 2.85 24.60 5.43
C VAL A 346 1.52 24.25 6.10
N PHE A 347 0.40 24.34 5.38
CA PHE A 347 -0.92 24.02 5.91
C PHE A 347 -1.13 22.50 6.07
N ASP A 348 -0.81 21.72 5.04
CA ASP A 348 -1.12 20.29 4.99
C ASP A 348 -0.13 19.40 5.75
N LEU A 349 1.17 19.76 5.77
CA LEU A 349 2.26 18.83 6.11
C LEU A 349 3.15 19.27 7.27
N VAL A 350 3.12 20.54 7.64
CA VAL A 350 4.01 21.10 8.68
C VAL A 350 3.25 21.25 9.99
N PRO A 351 3.82 20.93 11.18
CA PRO A 351 3.15 21.15 12.46
C PRO A 351 2.75 22.63 12.71
N PRO A 352 1.73 22.89 13.56
CA PRO A 352 1.28 24.24 13.90
C PRO A 352 2.39 25.15 14.43
N HIS A 353 3.32 24.56 15.20
CA HIS A 353 4.47 25.25 15.77
C HIS A 353 5.76 24.46 15.57
N LEU A 354 6.85 25.18 15.32
CA LEU A 354 8.20 24.66 15.17
C LEU A 354 9.18 25.47 16.02
N ILE A 355 10.38 24.94 16.22
CA ILE A 355 11.49 25.61 16.89
C ILE A 355 12.41 26.20 15.83
N ASP A 356 12.72 27.49 15.94
CA ASP A 356 13.87 28.08 15.26
C ASP A 356 15.15 27.51 15.85
N VAL A 357 15.88 26.72 15.08
CA VAL A 357 17.11 26.09 15.58
C VAL A 357 18.20 27.13 15.87
N ASP A 358 18.17 28.31 15.25
CA ASP A 358 19.16 29.36 15.52
C ASP A 358 18.82 30.18 16.75
N ASN A 359 17.55 30.58 16.88
CA ASN A 359 17.11 31.48 17.95
C ASN A 359 16.55 30.77 19.18
N MET A 360 16.26 29.46 19.10
CA MET A 360 15.62 28.67 20.16
C MET A 360 14.28 29.24 20.61
N ILE A 361 13.51 29.79 19.67
CA ILE A 361 12.17 30.32 19.88
C ILE A 361 11.14 29.47 19.14
N LEU A 362 9.91 29.51 19.61
CA LEU A 362 8.79 28.88 18.93
C LEU A 362 8.29 29.80 17.80
N ILE A 363 8.04 29.21 16.63
CA ILE A 363 7.55 29.86 15.41
C ILE A 363 6.23 29.19 15.02
N SER A 364 5.21 29.96 14.65
CA SER A 364 3.96 29.43 14.09
C SER A 364 3.99 29.29 12.56
N ARG A 365 3.06 28.52 11.98
CA ARG A 365 2.90 28.39 10.52
C ARG A 365 2.86 29.75 9.78
N ASP A 366 2.17 30.75 10.35
CA ASP A 366 2.01 32.07 9.75
C ASP A 366 3.31 32.89 9.72
N GLU A 367 4.26 32.56 10.61
CA GLU A 367 5.54 33.24 10.72
C GLU A 367 6.60 32.62 9.80
N LEU A 368 6.43 31.36 9.37
CA LEU A 368 7.39 30.65 8.52
C LEU A 368 7.69 31.39 7.22
N ILE A 369 6.69 32.01 6.60
CA ILE A 369 6.89 32.75 5.34
C ILE A 369 7.87 33.91 5.53
N LYS A 370 7.79 34.62 6.68
CA LYS A 370 8.67 35.78 6.98
C LYS A 370 10.11 35.35 7.27
N ILE A 371 10.27 34.16 7.85
CA ILE A 371 11.56 33.65 8.32
C ILE A 371 12.32 32.93 7.20
N LEU A 372 11.60 32.14 6.40
CA LEU A 372 12.16 31.33 5.32
C LEU A 372 12.24 32.10 4.00
N LYS A 373 11.43 33.16 3.84
CA LYS A 373 11.44 34.05 2.67
C LYS A 373 11.41 33.32 1.33
N PRO A 374 10.38 32.49 1.05
CA PRO A 374 10.26 31.77 -0.22
C PRO A 374 10.24 32.70 -1.44
N GLU A 375 9.92 33.99 -1.27
CA GLU A 375 10.00 35.03 -2.30
C GLU A 375 11.41 35.26 -2.86
N ASN A 376 12.45 34.81 -2.15
CA ASN A 376 13.84 34.89 -2.62
C ASN A 376 14.22 33.75 -3.57
N ILE A 377 13.36 32.76 -3.78
CA ILE A 377 13.60 31.69 -4.75
C ILE A 377 13.49 32.30 -6.15
N THR A 378 14.57 32.21 -6.93
CA THR A 378 14.64 32.76 -8.28
C THR A 378 14.33 31.70 -9.35
N GLU A 379 13.98 32.13 -10.56
CA GLU A 379 13.75 31.22 -11.69
C GLU A 379 15.01 30.42 -12.03
N GLU A 380 16.19 31.01 -11.83
CA GLU A 380 17.48 30.34 -11.97
C GLU A 380 17.61 29.11 -11.08
N ALA A 381 17.09 29.18 -9.85
CA ALA A 381 17.11 28.07 -8.89
C ALA A 381 16.14 26.93 -9.27
N LEU A 382 15.22 27.16 -10.22
CA LEU A 382 14.25 26.19 -10.72
C LEU A 382 14.68 25.53 -12.03
N TYR A 383 15.70 26.08 -12.74
CA TYR A 383 16.25 25.47 -13.95
C TYR A 383 17.12 24.23 -13.63
N GLY A 384 17.06 23.22 -14.51
CA GLY A 384 17.89 22.00 -14.41
C GLY A 384 17.27 20.80 -13.67
N LYS A 385 16.02 20.90 -13.19
CA LYS A 385 15.26 19.79 -12.58
C LYS A 385 14.15 19.26 -13.52
N TRP A 386 13.73 18.01 -13.30
CA TRP A 386 12.90 17.14 -14.16
C TRP A 386 11.64 17.75 -14.81
N SER A 387 10.94 18.60 -14.06
CA SER A 387 9.81 19.44 -14.49
C SER A 387 9.73 20.64 -13.55
N ARG A 388 9.15 21.77 -14.01
CA ARG A 388 8.99 22.97 -13.18
C ARG A 388 8.28 22.68 -11.86
N GLN A 389 7.16 21.95 -11.90
CA GLN A 389 6.41 21.57 -10.70
C GLN A 389 7.26 20.75 -9.72
N SER A 390 8.00 19.76 -10.20
CA SER A 390 8.90 18.96 -9.34
C SER A 390 10.06 19.78 -8.79
N ALA A 391 10.57 20.75 -9.56
CA ALA A 391 11.59 21.68 -9.11
C ALA A 391 11.09 22.53 -7.93
N ILE A 392 9.88 23.09 -8.07
CA ILE A 392 9.21 23.86 -7.03
C ILE A 392 8.99 23.00 -5.79
N GLU A 393 8.38 21.82 -5.95
CA GLU A 393 8.11 20.90 -4.84
C GLU A 393 9.39 20.53 -4.08
N SER A 394 10.46 20.20 -4.80
CA SER A 394 11.75 19.86 -4.20
C SER A 394 12.37 21.05 -3.48
N THR A 395 12.38 22.24 -4.10
CA THR A 395 12.99 23.43 -3.52
C THR A 395 12.21 23.92 -2.30
N VAL A 396 10.88 23.88 -2.34
CA VAL A 396 10.01 24.20 -1.20
C VAL A 396 10.17 23.16 -0.08
N ALA A 397 10.24 21.86 -0.41
CA ALA A 397 10.53 20.81 0.57
C ALA A 397 11.88 21.04 1.26
N ASP A 398 12.90 21.42 0.48
CA ASP A 398 14.22 21.73 0.98
C ASP A 398 14.24 22.94 1.91
N LEU A 399 13.44 23.97 1.62
CA LEU A 399 13.27 25.15 2.45
C LEU A 399 12.56 24.84 3.78
N LEU A 400 11.60 23.91 3.76
CA LEU A 400 10.79 23.50 4.91
C LEU A 400 11.42 22.37 5.74
N LYS A 401 12.67 21.96 5.47
CA LYS A 401 13.33 20.88 6.20
C LYS A 401 13.36 21.13 7.71
N TYR A 402 12.76 20.22 8.46
CA TYR A 402 12.82 20.21 9.91
C TYR A 402 13.29 18.85 10.45
N ALA A 403 14.02 18.91 11.58
CA ALA A 403 14.35 17.74 12.37
C ALA A 403 13.22 17.46 13.37
N ILE A 404 12.90 16.19 13.60
CA ILE A 404 11.89 15.79 14.58
C ILE A 404 12.54 14.97 15.69
N LEU A 405 12.21 15.25 16.96
CA LEU A 405 12.74 14.52 18.11
C LEU A 405 11.78 13.40 18.51
N SER A 406 12.29 12.18 18.58
CA SER A 406 11.61 11.03 19.17
C SER A 406 12.35 10.61 20.45
N HIS A 407 11.65 10.61 21.59
CA HIS A 407 12.29 10.31 22.86
C HIS A 407 11.31 9.76 23.91
N ARG A 408 11.85 9.28 25.04
CA ARG A 408 11.07 9.12 26.27
C ARG A 408 11.05 10.43 27.07
N TRP A 409 9.85 10.88 27.47
CA TRP A 409 9.69 12.02 28.37
C TRP A 409 10.37 11.74 29.72
N GLY A 410 11.17 12.68 30.21
CA GLY A 410 11.75 12.67 31.56
C GLY A 410 11.17 13.77 32.44
N ASP A 411 11.62 13.83 33.71
CA ASP A 411 11.09 14.77 34.72
C ASP A 411 11.41 16.24 34.44
N SER A 412 12.27 16.53 33.46
CA SER A 412 12.78 17.85 33.15
C SER A 412 12.66 18.17 31.65
N GLU A 413 11.53 17.86 31.02
CA GLU A 413 11.26 18.26 29.63
C GLU A 413 10.62 19.65 29.56
N PRO A 414 10.99 20.48 28.57
CA PRO A 414 10.34 21.77 28.34
C PRO A 414 8.88 21.58 27.97
N THR A 415 8.02 22.41 28.54
CA THR A 415 6.64 22.58 28.04
C THR A 415 6.57 23.65 26.95
N PHE A 416 5.44 23.70 26.25
CA PHE A 416 5.13 24.77 25.30
C PHE A 416 5.26 26.17 25.92
N GLN A 417 4.79 26.34 27.16
CA GLN A 417 4.85 27.61 27.87
C GLN A 417 6.28 27.99 28.27
N ASP A 418 7.13 27.02 28.59
CA ASP A 418 8.53 27.27 28.93
C ASP A 418 9.31 27.81 27.73
N LEU A 419 9.10 27.21 26.55
CA LEU A 419 9.77 27.67 25.34
C LEU A 419 9.24 29.04 24.88
N LYS A 420 7.93 29.29 25.02
CA LYS A 420 7.33 30.59 24.76
C LYS A 420 7.87 31.71 25.66
N ARG A 421 8.27 31.37 26.89
CA ARG A 421 8.90 32.30 27.86
C ARG A 421 10.42 32.42 27.71
N GLY A 422 11.03 31.74 26.74
CA GLY A 422 12.48 31.80 26.46
C GLY A 422 13.34 30.79 27.23
N GLY A 423 12.78 29.66 27.65
CA GLY A 423 13.48 28.63 28.43
C GLY A 423 14.46 27.78 27.61
N ALA A 424 15.71 28.24 27.44
CA ALA A 424 16.78 27.52 26.72
C ALA A 424 17.65 26.58 27.60
N GLY A 425 17.24 26.27 28.84
CA GLY A 425 18.06 25.55 29.83
C GLY A 425 18.06 24.02 29.75
N TYR A 426 17.30 23.42 28.84
CA TYR A 426 17.06 21.97 28.82
C TYR A 426 18.16 21.23 28.08
N LYS A 427 19.00 20.49 28.83
CA LYS A 427 20.16 19.77 28.28
C LYS A 427 19.80 18.86 27.09
N LYS A 428 18.68 18.13 27.16
CA LYS A 428 18.21 17.24 26.09
C LYS A 428 17.84 18.03 24.83
N LEU A 429 17.06 19.10 24.98
CA LEU A 429 16.64 19.96 23.86
C LEU A 429 17.84 20.67 23.20
N MET A 430 18.80 21.12 24.00
CA MET A 430 20.02 21.77 23.48
C MET A 430 20.91 20.81 22.69
N GLN A 431 20.99 19.54 23.10
CA GLN A 431 21.67 18.50 22.34
C GLN A 431 20.92 18.16 21.05
N PHE A 432 19.58 18.01 21.12
CA PHE A 432 18.74 17.82 19.94
C PHE A 432 18.93 18.97 18.93
N ARG A 433 18.92 20.22 19.39
CA ARG A 433 19.20 21.41 18.57
C ARG A 433 20.56 21.31 17.89
N ALA A 434 21.61 20.96 18.63
CA ALA A 434 22.95 20.79 18.05
C ALA A 434 22.95 19.73 16.95
N LYS A 435 22.26 18.60 17.16
CA LYS A 435 22.10 17.56 16.13
C LYS A 435 21.27 18.01 14.95
N ALA A 436 20.18 18.75 15.14
CA ALA A 436 19.40 19.31 14.04
C ALA A 436 20.26 20.21 13.12
N LYS A 437 21.16 21.02 13.70
CA LYS A 437 22.15 21.82 12.93
C LYS A 437 23.11 20.97 12.11
N GLU A 438 23.61 19.86 12.67
CA GLU A 438 24.50 18.92 11.95
C GLU A 438 23.84 18.34 10.68
N TYR A 439 22.51 18.24 10.64
CA TYR A 439 21.75 17.79 9.47
C TYR A 439 21.28 18.94 8.55
N GLY A 440 21.68 20.19 8.83
CA GLY A 440 21.29 21.36 8.05
C GLY A 440 19.82 21.77 8.23
N CYS A 441 19.16 21.32 9.31
CA CYS A 441 17.79 21.72 9.61
C CYS A 441 17.76 23.07 10.33
N ARG A 442 17.11 24.06 9.72
CA ARG A 442 16.84 25.37 10.35
C ARG A 442 15.65 25.31 11.32
N LEU A 443 14.78 24.33 11.11
CA LEU A 443 13.57 24.10 11.90
C LEU A 443 13.69 22.79 12.68
N ALA A 444 13.07 22.73 13.84
CA ALA A 444 12.99 21.49 14.62
C ALA A 444 11.63 21.35 15.31
N TRP A 445 11.26 20.12 15.68
CA TRP A 445 10.01 19.83 16.35
C TRP A 445 10.19 18.83 17.50
N SER A 446 9.46 19.05 18.59
CA SER A 446 9.37 18.16 19.74
C SER A 446 7.95 18.21 20.32
N ASP A 447 7.31 17.05 20.50
CA ASP A 447 5.94 16.91 21.00
C ASP A 447 5.74 17.50 22.42
N THR A 448 6.81 17.57 23.21
CA THR A 448 6.82 18.16 24.55
C THR A 448 6.56 19.67 24.54
N CYS A 449 7.14 20.40 23.58
CA CYS A 449 7.17 21.87 23.58
C CYS A 449 6.63 22.55 22.31
N CYS A 450 6.31 21.79 21.26
CA CYS A 450 5.74 22.32 20.00
C CYS A 450 4.23 22.09 19.87
N ILE A 451 3.60 21.41 20.84
CA ILE A 451 2.15 21.22 20.87
C ILE A 451 1.58 22.01 22.03
N ASN A 452 0.65 22.93 21.76
CA ASN A 452 -0.12 23.57 22.80
C ASN A 452 -1.21 22.62 23.33
N LYS A 453 -0.86 21.85 24.36
CA LYS A 453 -1.75 20.86 24.99
C LYS A 453 -2.95 21.49 25.72
N GLU A 454 -2.97 22.82 25.91
CA GLU A 454 -4.12 23.54 26.48
C GLU A 454 -5.20 23.85 25.42
N SER A 455 -4.83 23.80 24.12
CA SER A 455 -5.74 23.98 23.01
C SER A 455 -6.27 22.63 22.54
N SER A 456 -7.56 22.36 22.79
CA SER A 456 -8.18 21.08 22.42
C SER A 456 -8.19 20.85 20.91
N SER A 457 -8.35 21.91 20.10
CA SER A 457 -8.31 21.81 18.64
C SER A 457 -6.91 21.49 18.11
N GLU A 458 -5.87 22.09 18.70
CA GLU A 458 -4.49 21.81 18.31
C GLU A 458 -4.06 20.41 18.76
N LEU A 459 -4.49 19.97 19.94
CA LEU A 459 -4.23 18.62 20.42
C LEU A 459 -4.89 17.56 19.52
N ASP A 460 -6.13 17.79 19.08
CA ASP A 460 -6.82 16.90 18.14
C ASP A 460 -6.11 16.86 16.77
N GLU A 461 -5.74 18.02 16.22
CA GLU A 461 -4.96 18.10 14.98
C GLU A 461 -3.64 17.35 15.11
N ALA A 462 -2.93 17.53 16.24
CA ALA A 462 -1.65 16.91 16.49
C ALA A 462 -1.76 15.39 16.52
N ILE A 463 -2.75 14.84 17.22
CA ILE A 463 -2.95 13.39 17.28
C ILE A 463 -3.27 12.81 15.90
N ARG A 464 -4.14 13.48 15.12
CA ARG A 464 -4.52 13.02 13.78
C ARG A 464 -3.40 13.15 12.74
N SER A 465 -2.46 14.07 12.94
CA SER A 465 -1.43 14.42 11.95
C SER A 465 -0.02 13.95 12.32
N MET A 466 0.19 13.41 13.53
CA MET A 466 1.52 13.09 14.04
C MET A 466 2.29 12.15 13.12
N PHE A 467 1.62 11.12 12.60
CA PHE A 467 2.22 10.18 11.64
C PHE A 467 2.74 10.92 10.39
N THR A 468 1.94 11.81 9.81
CA THR A 468 2.33 12.64 8.66
C THR A 468 3.52 13.53 8.99
N TRP A 469 3.55 14.15 10.18
CA TRP A 469 4.69 14.98 10.58
C TRP A 469 5.98 14.16 10.74
N TYR A 470 5.92 12.97 11.34
CA TYR A 470 7.07 12.08 11.38
C TYR A 470 7.51 11.58 9.99
N ARG A 471 6.56 11.41 9.05
CA ARG A 471 6.82 11.03 7.65
C ARG A 471 7.51 12.13 6.86
N GLU A 472 7.05 13.36 7.00
CA GLU A 472 7.52 14.53 6.25
C GLU A 472 8.75 15.20 6.87
N ALA A 473 9.09 14.86 8.12
CA ALA A 473 10.33 15.30 8.74
C ALA A 473 11.56 14.87 7.92
N TYR A 474 12.53 15.77 7.78
CA TYR A 474 13.75 15.49 7.03
C TYR A 474 14.61 14.40 7.72
N ILE A 475 14.64 14.43 9.05
CA ILE A 475 15.34 13.45 9.88
C ILE A 475 14.61 13.32 11.23
N CYS A 476 14.39 12.08 11.66
CA CYS A 476 13.96 11.77 13.01
C CYS A 476 15.17 11.40 13.88
N ILE A 477 15.42 12.23 14.88
CA ILE A 477 16.51 12.07 15.84
C ILE A 477 15.93 11.31 17.04
N VAL A 478 16.38 10.08 17.23
CA VAL A 478 15.90 9.22 18.32
C VAL A 478 16.87 9.27 19.48
N HIS A 479 16.39 9.64 20.66
CA HIS A 479 17.16 9.59 21.91
C HIS A 479 16.77 8.35 22.72
N LEU A 480 17.70 7.38 22.81
CA LEU A 480 17.54 6.16 23.61
C LEU A 480 18.14 6.36 24.99
N ALA A 481 17.31 6.41 26.04
CA ALA A 481 17.73 6.83 27.37
C ALA A 481 18.76 5.89 28.03
N HIS A 482 18.62 4.58 27.84
CA HIS A 482 19.42 3.56 28.52
C HIS A 482 20.43 2.87 27.60
N THR A 483 20.12 2.83 26.30
CA THR A 483 20.96 2.13 25.31
C THR A 483 22.34 2.79 25.20
N LYS A 484 23.40 1.98 25.33
CA LYS A 484 24.79 2.45 25.21
C LYS A 484 25.41 2.19 23.85
N SER A 485 25.01 1.11 23.18
CA SER A 485 25.58 0.66 21.91
C SER A 485 24.60 -0.26 21.16
N LEU A 486 24.87 -0.52 19.88
CA LEU A 486 24.07 -1.47 19.09
C LEU A 486 24.07 -2.89 19.68
N GLU A 487 25.19 -3.34 20.26
CA GLU A 487 25.31 -4.68 20.88
C GLU A 487 24.46 -4.83 22.14
N THR A 488 24.21 -3.73 22.84
CA THR A 488 23.45 -3.71 24.08
C THR A 488 21.98 -3.32 23.87
N LEU A 489 21.56 -2.99 22.65
CA LEU A 489 20.21 -2.56 22.31
C LEU A 489 19.11 -3.52 22.81
N GLU A 490 19.33 -4.83 22.66
CA GLU A 490 18.41 -5.88 23.14
C GLU A 490 18.43 -6.05 24.67
N LYS A 491 19.57 -5.78 25.31
CA LYS A 491 19.81 -6.04 26.75
C LYS A 491 19.43 -4.86 27.63
N ASP A 492 19.66 -3.64 27.15
CA ASP A 492 19.43 -2.40 27.88
C ASP A 492 17.93 -2.09 28.04
N SER A 493 17.07 -2.83 27.33
CA SER A 493 15.60 -2.85 27.46
C SER A 493 15.00 -1.45 27.50
N ASP A 494 15.40 -0.60 26.55
CA ASP A 494 14.99 0.79 26.50
C ASP A 494 13.46 0.92 26.36
N GLU A 495 12.83 1.69 27.25
CA GLU A 495 11.38 1.89 27.25
C GLU A 495 10.85 2.46 25.93
N TRP A 496 11.71 3.13 25.16
CA TRP A 496 11.34 3.67 23.86
C TRP A 496 10.69 2.60 22.96
N PHE A 497 11.22 1.37 22.93
CA PHE A 497 10.68 0.26 22.12
C PHE A 497 9.31 -0.25 22.57
N PHE A 498 8.90 0.06 23.80
CA PHE A 498 7.69 -0.45 24.42
C PHE A 498 6.62 0.64 24.63
N ARG A 499 6.83 1.86 24.15
CA ARG A 499 5.81 2.93 24.21
C ARG A 499 4.87 2.85 23.01
N GLY A 500 3.59 3.16 23.19
CA GLY A 500 2.61 3.14 22.10
C GLY A 500 2.97 4.09 20.96
N TRP A 501 3.11 5.39 21.27
CA TRP A 501 3.39 6.45 20.30
C TRP A 501 4.66 6.25 19.48
N THR A 502 5.73 5.74 20.07
CA THR A 502 7.01 5.52 19.38
C THR A 502 6.91 4.48 18.24
N LEU A 503 5.81 3.71 18.13
CA LEU A 503 5.60 2.78 17.03
C LEU A 503 5.39 3.52 15.73
N GLN A 504 4.47 4.49 15.74
CA GLN A 504 4.22 5.30 14.56
C GLN A 504 5.43 6.19 14.25
N GLU A 505 6.16 6.66 15.27
CA GLU A 505 7.40 7.43 15.05
C GLU A 505 8.46 6.59 14.33
N LEU A 506 8.61 5.32 14.73
CA LEU A 506 9.50 4.35 14.10
C LEU A 506 9.07 4.03 12.66
N LEU A 507 7.78 3.82 12.42
CA LEU A 507 7.27 3.39 11.11
C LEU A 507 7.12 4.55 10.11
N ALA A 508 6.70 5.73 10.58
CA ALA A 508 6.45 6.89 9.74
C ALA A 508 7.74 7.52 9.21
N SER A 509 8.79 7.65 10.02
CA SER A 509 9.99 8.36 9.57
C SER A 509 10.77 7.60 8.49
N LEU A 510 10.97 8.22 7.34
CA LEU A 510 11.78 7.62 6.25
C LEU A 510 13.28 7.67 6.59
N ARG A 511 13.68 8.65 7.40
CA ARG A 511 15.07 8.86 7.81
C ARG A 511 15.16 8.95 9.32
N MET A 512 16.01 8.12 9.91
CA MET A 512 16.23 8.12 11.37
C MET A 512 17.71 8.07 11.71
N ARG A 513 18.06 8.66 12.86
CA ARG A 513 19.36 8.47 13.51
C ARG A 513 19.16 8.24 15.01
N PHE A 514 19.68 7.13 15.52
CA PHE A 514 19.60 6.76 16.92
C PHE A 514 20.83 7.26 17.68
N TYR A 515 20.59 7.85 18.85
CA TYR A 515 21.62 8.39 19.73
C TYR A 515 21.53 7.79 21.13
N CYS A 516 22.69 7.41 21.66
CA CYS A 516 22.83 6.82 22.99
C CYS A 516 22.69 7.88 24.09
N GLY A 517 21.93 7.56 25.14
CA GLY A 517 21.28 8.56 25.98
C GLY A 517 22.17 9.57 26.68
N SER A 518 23.23 9.12 27.36
CA SER A 518 24.10 9.99 28.15
C SER A 518 25.19 10.68 27.33
N THR A 519 25.52 10.14 26.16
CA THR A 519 26.66 10.58 25.35
C THR A 519 26.25 11.35 24.09
N TRP A 520 25.01 11.20 23.63
CA TRP A 520 24.55 11.70 22.33
C TRP A 520 25.48 11.30 21.19
N LYS A 521 26.12 10.14 21.34
CA LYS A 521 26.87 9.47 20.27
C LYS A 521 25.90 8.64 19.44
N PRO A 522 26.12 8.54 18.11
CA PRO A 522 25.32 7.67 17.27
C PRO A 522 25.37 6.21 17.74
N LEU A 523 24.28 5.47 17.49
CA LEU A 523 24.19 4.05 17.83
C LEU A 523 25.13 3.20 16.97
N SER A 524 25.40 3.62 15.72
CA SER A 524 26.43 3.04 14.86
C SER A 524 27.30 4.12 14.20
N ASP A 525 28.62 3.90 14.24
CA ASP A 525 29.62 4.80 13.66
C ASP A 525 30.02 4.41 12.21
N LYS A 526 29.49 3.29 11.69
CA LYS A 526 29.82 2.82 10.34
C LYS A 526 29.04 3.62 9.28
N PRO A 527 29.70 4.18 8.25
CA PRO A 527 29.00 4.72 7.10
C PRO A 527 28.25 3.61 6.35
N ASN A 528 27.16 3.99 5.68
CA ASN A 528 26.21 3.06 5.09
C ASN A 528 26.78 2.27 3.89
N ASN A 529 27.94 2.65 3.34
CA ASN A 529 28.63 1.93 2.26
C ASN A 529 30.16 2.05 2.30
N LYS A 530 30.86 1.06 1.68
CA LYS A 530 32.32 1.08 1.47
C LYS A 530 32.80 2.21 0.54
N ASP A 531 31.91 2.79 -0.26
CA ASP A 531 32.24 3.90 -1.17
C ASP A 531 32.33 5.26 -0.44
N ASP A 532 31.84 5.34 0.80
CA ASP A 532 31.91 6.55 1.65
C ASP A 532 33.27 6.69 2.37
N GLU A 533 34.22 5.75 2.18
CA GLU A 533 35.59 5.83 2.72
C GLU A 533 36.45 6.90 2.03
N LYS A 534 36.02 7.42 0.87
CA LYS A 534 36.67 8.57 0.23
C LYS A 534 35.97 9.84 0.72
N GLY A 535 36.52 10.41 1.79
CA GLY A 535 35.95 11.53 2.52
C GLY A 535 35.58 12.77 1.72
N VAL A 536 34.89 13.70 2.44
CA VAL A 536 34.30 14.99 2.03
C VAL A 536 32.89 14.75 1.44
N ASP A 537 31.73 14.94 2.10
CA ASP A 537 31.26 15.92 3.10
C ASP A 537 29.99 15.44 3.88
N ALA A 538 29.86 15.93 5.12
CA ALA A 538 28.67 16.10 5.98
C ALA A 538 27.87 14.88 6.57
N PRO A 539 27.50 14.91 7.87
CA PRO A 539 26.53 13.98 8.51
C PRO A 539 25.12 13.96 7.88
N SER A 540 24.84 14.87 6.95
CA SER A 540 23.53 15.19 6.39
C SER A 540 22.86 14.06 5.62
N HIS A 541 23.56 12.97 5.29
CA HIS A 541 23.03 11.85 4.50
C HIS A 541 22.94 10.52 5.25
N VAL A 542 23.38 10.45 6.50
CA VAL A 542 23.38 9.20 7.25
C VAL A 542 21.98 8.88 7.78
N ASN A 543 21.48 7.68 7.43
CA ASN A 543 20.19 7.15 7.83
C ASN A 543 20.36 5.73 8.37
N ASP A 544 20.03 5.51 9.64
CA ASP A 544 20.15 4.20 10.29
C ASP A 544 19.18 3.16 9.71
N LYS A 545 18.11 3.59 9.03
CA LYS A 545 17.22 2.67 8.30
C LYS A 545 17.87 2.08 7.04
N ASP A 546 18.94 2.69 6.52
CA ASP A 546 19.70 2.12 5.41
C ASP A 546 20.81 1.16 5.91
N ASN A 547 21.11 1.15 7.21
CA ASN A 547 22.12 0.29 7.81
C ASN A 547 21.55 -1.10 8.16
N ALA A 548 22.07 -2.15 7.51
CA ALA A 548 21.59 -3.52 7.70
C ALA A 548 21.75 -4.05 9.15
N GLU A 549 22.87 -3.71 9.83
CA GLU A 549 23.10 -4.17 11.20
C GLU A 549 22.07 -3.55 12.17
N VAL A 550 21.80 -2.25 12.01
CA VAL A 550 20.82 -1.52 12.83
C VAL A 550 19.40 -2.03 12.56
N VAL A 551 18.99 -2.13 11.29
CA VAL A 551 17.64 -2.61 10.94
C VAL A 551 17.42 -4.06 11.38
N HIS A 552 18.42 -4.93 11.25
CA HIS A 552 18.32 -6.30 11.74
C HIS A 552 18.15 -6.35 13.27
N ALA A 553 18.86 -5.50 14.03
CA ALA A 553 18.67 -5.41 15.48
C ALA A 553 17.28 -4.85 15.86
N LEU A 554 16.82 -3.80 15.16
CA LEU A 554 15.48 -3.23 15.35
C LEU A 554 14.39 -4.28 15.05
N SER A 555 14.54 -5.07 13.98
CA SER A 555 13.59 -6.12 13.62
C SER A 555 13.51 -7.20 14.69
N ARG A 556 14.64 -7.63 15.27
CA ARG A 556 14.64 -8.63 16.35
C ARG A 556 13.95 -8.13 17.62
N ILE A 557 14.13 -6.87 18.00
CA ILE A 557 13.51 -6.29 19.20
C ILE A 557 12.02 -6.06 19.00
N THR A 558 11.66 -5.42 17.88
CA THR A 558 10.28 -4.96 17.62
C THR A 558 9.39 -6.02 17.00
N LYS A 559 9.97 -7.10 16.45
CA LYS A 559 9.30 -8.13 15.64
C LYS A 559 8.69 -7.61 14.34
N ILE A 560 9.10 -6.41 13.91
CA ILE A 560 8.66 -5.80 12.65
C ILE A 560 9.60 -6.27 11.53
N PRO A 561 9.07 -6.68 10.36
CA PRO A 561 9.89 -7.03 9.22
C PRO A 561 10.81 -5.89 8.79
N GLU A 562 12.03 -6.22 8.34
CA GLU A 562 13.00 -5.20 7.95
C GLU A 562 12.51 -4.28 6.82
N ASN A 563 11.69 -4.79 5.91
CA ASN A 563 11.13 -4.00 4.82
C ASN A 563 10.17 -2.92 5.35
N ASP A 564 9.31 -3.29 6.30
CA ASP A 564 8.40 -2.35 6.96
C ASP A 564 9.17 -1.31 7.80
N LEU A 565 10.30 -1.70 8.43
CA LEU A 565 11.16 -0.73 9.10
C LEU A 565 11.78 0.29 8.14
N ARG A 566 12.06 -0.08 6.89
CA ARG A 566 12.64 0.83 5.88
C ARG A 566 11.58 1.70 5.22
N ASN A 567 10.51 1.07 4.73
CA ASN A 567 9.49 1.71 3.89
C ASN A 567 8.09 1.23 4.27
N PHE A 568 7.63 1.60 5.46
CA PHE A 568 6.27 1.29 5.90
C PHE A 568 5.22 2.06 5.10
N CYS A 569 4.16 1.38 4.65
CA CYS A 569 2.96 1.99 4.08
C CYS A 569 1.77 1.90 5.06
N PRO A 570 1.16 3.03 5.46
CA PRO A 570 0.01 3.02 6.35
C PRO A 570 -1.22 2.52 5.59
N GLY A 571 -2.19 1.97 6.34
CA GLY A 571 -3.45 1.49 5.78
C GLY A 571 -4.07 0.33 6.54
N PRO A 572 -5.31 -0.07 6.20
CA PRO A 572 -6.06 -1.11 6.91
C PRO A 572 -5.66 -2.54 6.54
N ASN A 573 -4.68 -2.73 5.66
CA ASN A 573 -4.15 -4.03 5.25
C ASN A 573 -3.16 -4.60 6.29
N ARG A 574 -2.94 -5.92 6.26
CA ARG A 574 -2.09 -6.66 7.20
C ARG A 574 -2.43 -6.33 8.64
N ALA A 575 -3.72 -6.14 8.91
CA ALA A 575 -4.14 -5.47 10.14
C ALA A 575 -3.79 -6.30 11.38
N TRP A 576 -3.99 -7.61 11.29
CA TRP A 576 -3.58 -8.56 12.31
C TRP A 576 -2.08 -8.46 12.63
N GLU A 577 -1.23 -8.43 11.59
CA GLU A 577 0.22 -8.36 11.76
C GLU A 577 0.65 -7.05 12.43
N LYS A 578 0.13 -5.91 11.96
CA LYS A 578 0.38 -4.59 12.56
C LYS A 578 -0.07 -4.53 14.04
N MET A 579 -1.17 -5.19 14.40
CA MET A 579 -1.59 -5.31 15.81
C MET A 579 -0.57 -6.08 16.65
N THR A 580 0.06 -7.13 16.09
CA THR A 580 1.11 -7.85 16.83
C THR A 580 2.34 -6.99 17.11
N TRP A 581 2.66 -6.01 16.26
CA TRP A 581 3.75 -5.05 16.50
C TRP A 581 3.43 -4.06 17.64
N ALA A 582 2.14 -3.81 17.86
CA ALA A 582 1.63 -3.00 18.96
C ALA A 582 1.39 -3.79 20.25
N ALA A 583 1.30 -5.12 20.20
CA ALA A 583 0.91 -5.99 21.31
C ALA A 583 1.78 -5.84 22.57
N SER A 584 3.09 -5.59 22.41
CA SER A 584 4.01 -5.40 23.55
C SER A 584 4.13 -3.95 24.00
N ARG A 585 3.39 -3.02 23.40
CA ARG A 585 3.49 -1.59 23.67
C ARG A 585 2.51 -1.14 24.74
N LYS A 586 2.93 -0.15 25.51
CA LYS A 586 2.22 0.41 26.66
C LYS A 586 2.00 1.90 26.47
N THR A 587 0.85 2.35 26.93
CA THR A 587 0.48 3.77 26.94
C THR A 587 0.19 4.22 28.37
N THR A 588 0.33 5.53 28.62
CA THR A 588 0.04 6.10 29.94
C THR A 588 -1.45 6.36 30.09
N ARG A 589 -2.08 6.89 29.03
CA ARG A 589 -3.53 7.03 28.93
C ARG A 589 -4.11 5.81 28.23
N ILE A 590 -5.28 5.38 28.66
CA ILE A 590 -5.96 4.21 28.10
C ILE A 590 -6.40 4.47 26.64
N GLU A 591 -6.80 5.70 26.32
CA GLU A 591 -7.24 6.08 24.98
C GLU A 591 -6.09 6.08 23.96
N ASP A 592 -4.87 6.33 24.41
CA ASP A 592 -3.68 6.35 23.55
C ASP A 592 -3.39 4.96 22.95
N VAL A 593 -3.94 3.88 23.50
CA VAL A 593 -3.87 2.55 22.87
C VAL A 593 -4.48 2.60 21.46
N ALA A 594 -5.55 3.40 21.28
CA ALA A 594 -6.18 3.63 19.97
C ALA A 594 -5.47 4.74 19.20
N TYR A 595 -5.28 5.91 19.82
CA TYR A 595 -4.76 7.09 19.12
C TYR A 595 -3.34 6.93 18.61
N SER A 596 -2.51 6.12 19.29
CA SER A 596 -1.16 5.83 18.80
C SER A 596 -1.13 4.96 17.53
N LEU A 597 -2.27 4.34 17.15
CA LEU A 597 -2.39 3.44 16.00
C LEU A 597 -3.06 4.09 14.77
N ILE A 598 -3.83 5.17 14.93
CA ILE A 598 -4.65 5.71 13.84
C ILE A 598 -3.84 6.03 12.58
N GLY A 599 -2.63 6.58 12.72
CA GLY A 599 -1.77 6.87 11.58
C GLY A 599 -1.12 5.64 10.94
N ILE A 600 -0.90 4.56 11.69
CA ILE A 600 -0.36 3.29 11.17
C ILE A 600 -1.40 2.62 10.25
N PHE A 601 -2.67 2.72 10.62
CA PHE A 601 -3.78 2.09 9.90
C PHE A 601 -4.52 3.02 8.96
N ASP A 602 -4.13 4.29 8.87
CA ASP A 602 -4.81 5.33 8.08
C ASP A 602 -6.31 5.45 8.42
N ILE A 603 -6.60 5.50 9.72
CA ILE A 603 -7.94 5.62 10.28
C ILE A 603 -8.20 7.06 10.70
N THR A 604 -9.34 7.59 10.25
CA THR A 604 -9.81 8.92 10.64
C THR A 604 -10.89 8.77 11.69
N MET A 605 -10.65 9.28 12.89
CA MET A 605 -11.63 9.31 13.98
C MET A 605 -11.41 10.54 14.86
N SER A 606 -12.45 10.99 15.57
CA SER A 606 -12.36 12.10 16.52
C SER A 606 -11.61 11.71 17.80
N VAL A 607 -10.80 12.63 18.33
CA VAL A 607 -10.09 12.44 19.60
C VAL A 607 -10.93 13.00 20.75
N ALA A 608 -11.21 12.16 21.75
CA ALA A 608 -11.90 12.52 22.97
C ALA A 608 -11.23 11.88 24.19
N TYR A 609 -10.32 12.60 24.85
CA TYR A 609 -9.76 12.15 26.12
C TYR A 609 -10.82 12.12 27.23
N GLY A 610 -10.83 11.05 28.03
CA GLY A 610 -11.85 10.77 29.04
C GLY A 610 -12.91 9.77 28.59
N GLU A 611 -12.84 9.28 27.34
CA GLU A 611 -13.80 8.26 26.87
C GLU A 611 -13.46 6.83 27.31
N GLY A 612 -12.24 6.59 27.81
CA GLY A 612 -11.79 5.30 28.30
C GLY A 612 -11.54 4.26 27.20
N ASP A 613 -11.92 3.01 27.46
CA ASP A 613 -11.78 1.87 26.54
C ASP A 613 -12.61 2.01 25.24
N ARG A 614 -13.57 2.94 25.22
CA ARG A 614 -14.38 3.25 24.03
C ARG A 614 -13.56 3.74 22.86
N ALA A 615 -12.43 4.41 23.10
CA ALA A 615 -11.53 4.86 22.04
C ALA A 615 -11.05 3.68 21.18
N PHE A 616 -10.60 2.59 21.82
CA PHE A 616 -10.12 1.40 21.11
C PHE A 616 -11.25 0.66 20.39
N LYS A 617 -12.46 0.61 20.98
CA LYS A 617 -13.63 0.01 20.32
C LYS A 617 -14.04 0.78 19.05
N ARG A 618 -14.03 2.12 19.08
CA ARG A 618 -14.29 2.95 17.90
C ARG A 618 -13.23 2.73 16.83
N PHE A 619 -11.97 2.72 17.22
CA PHE A 619 -10.87 2.42 16.32
C PHE A 619 -11.00 1.05 15.66
N MET A 620 -11.31 0.00 16.43
CA MET A 620 -11.54 -1.34 15.91
C MET A 620 -12.73 -1.40 14.95
N ALA A 621 -13.82 -0.70 15.24
CA ALA A 621 -14.98 -0.65 14.34
C ALA A 621 -14.63 -0.02 12.99
N GLU A 622 -13.94 1.13 13.00
CA GLU A 622 -13.47 1.78 11.77
C GLU A 622 -12.45 0.91 11.01
N LEU A 623 -11.54 0.24 11.74
CA LEU A 623 -10.56 -0.64 11.14
C LEU A 623 -11.21 -1.86 10.50
N ILE A 624 -12.13 -2.54 11.18
CA ILE A 624 -12.84 -3.71 10.66
C ILE A 624 -13.67 -3.33 9.43
N GLU A 625 -14.33 -2.18 9.43
CA GLU A 625 -15.13 -1.73 8.28
C GLU A 625 -14.26 -1.52 7.02
N LYS A 626 -13.03 -1.02 7.19
CA LYS A 626 -12.07 -0.79 6.10
C LYS A 626 -11.20 -2.01 5.76
N CYS A 627 -10.97 -2.91 6.71
CA CYS A 627 -10.13 -4.09 6.55
C CYS A 627 -10.92 -5.19 5.85
N LYS A 628 -10.40 -5.71 4.73
CA LYS A 628 -11.03 -6.81 3.96
C LYS A 628 -10.36 -8.17 4.21
N GLU A 629 -9.63 -8.28 5.31
CA GLU A 629 -8.85 -9.46 5.70
C GLU A 629 -9.50 -10.11 6.93
N TRP A 630 -9.98 -11.35 6.82
CA TRP A 630 -10.63 -12.07 7.93
C TRP A 630 -9.71 -12.26 9.15
N GLN A 631 -8.39 -12.18 8.98
CA GLN A 631 -7.40 -12.29 10.04
C GLN A 631 -7.64 -11.25 11.15
N ILE A 632 -8.20 -10.07 10.83
CA ILE A 632 -8.55 -9.06 11.85
C ILE A 632 -9.60 -9.56 12.84
N LEU A 633 -10.40 -10.55 12.45
CA LEU A 633 -11.40 -11.18 13.31
C LEU A 633 -10.79 -12.21 14.26
N VAL A 634 -9.51 -12.54 14.14
CA VAL A 634 -8.86 -13.60 14.90
C VAL A 634 -8.03 -13.03 16.06
N TRP A 635 -8.63 -13.08 17.25
CA TRP A 635 -8.00 -12.67 18.51
C TRP A 635 -8.33 -13.64 19.64
N ALA A 636 -7.49 -13.66 20.67
CA ALA A 636 -7.66 -14.45 21.89
C ALA A 636 -7.71 -13.53 23.11
N GLY A 637 -8.45 -13.94 24.14
CA GLY A 637 -8.71 -13.12 25.32
C GLY A 637 -9.55 -11.86 25.03
N GLY A 638 -9.73 -11.02 26.06
CA GLY A 638 -10.57 -9.81 25.99
C GLY A 638 -12.04 -10.04 26.41
N LEU A 639 -12.88 -9.04 26.19
CA LEU A 639 -14.33 -9.13 26.43
C LEU A 639 -15.06 -9.74 25.22
N PRO A 640 -16.22 -10.39 25.42
CA PRO A 640 -17.06 -10.85 24.31
C PRO A 640 -17.39 -9.73 23.31
N GLY A 641 -17.11 -9.97 22.03
CA GLY A 641 -17.52 -9.13 20.90
C GLY A 641 -16.47 -8.20 20.28
N CYS A 642 -15.40 -7.82 20.98
CA CYS A 642 -14.34 -6.96 20.39
C CYS A 642 -13.05 -7.11 21.20
N PRO A 643 -11.86 -7.12 20.56
CA PRO A 643 -10.60 -7.04 21.30
C PRO A 643 -10.55 -5.73 22.10
N THR A 644 -9.95 -5.80 23.29
CA THR A 644 -9.83 -4.65 24.21
C THR A 644 -8.51 -3.91 24.05
N GLU A 645 -7.50 -4.57 23.48
CA GLU A 645 -6.16 -4.03 23.27
C GLU A 645 -5.41 -4.85 22.19
N PRO A 646 -4.31 -4.33 21.62
CA PRO A 646 -3.54 -5.04 20.59
C PRO A 646 -2.97 -6.39 21.04
N SER A 647 -2.76 -6.60 22.34
CA SER A 647 -2.22 -7.85 22.91
C SER A 647 -3.11 -9.06 22.61
N CYS A 648 -4.41 -8.86 22.38
CA CYS A 648 -5.37 -9.90 22.02
C CYS A 648 -5.01 -10.62 20.70
N TYR A 649 -4.20 -10.01 19.85
CA TYR A 649 -3.76 -10.58 18.58
C TYR A 649 -2.51 -11.47 18.70
N HIS A 650 -1.95 -11.61 19.90
CA HIS A 650 -0.81 -12.49 20.12
C HIS A 650 -1.22 -13.98 20.18
N THR A 651 -0.43 -14.86 19.55
CA THR A 651 -0.59 -16.31 19.68
C THR A 651 0.76 -17.01 19.81
N ALA A 652 0.82 -17.95 20.76
CA ALA A 652 1.96 -18.86 20.93
C ALA A 652 1.79 -20.17 20.13
N ASP A 653 0.62 -20.40 19.52
CA ASP A 653 0.36 -21.57 18.70
C ASP A 653 1.04 -21.42 17.33
N LYS A 654 2.00 -22.30 17.04
CA LYS A 654 2.80 -22.24 15.81
C LYS A 654 1.96 -22.49 14.56
N VAL A 655 0.94 -23.35 14.63
CA VAL A 655 0.08 -23.68 13.49
C VAL A 655 -0.80 -22.49 13.18
N ALA A 656 -1.44 -21.90 14.20
CA ALA A 656 -2.23 -20.69 14.02
C ALA A 656 -1.37 -19.53 13.47
N LEU A 657 -0.15 -19.36 14.01
CA LEU A 657 0.78 -18.33 13.57
C LEU A 657 1.19 -18.47 12.10
N GLU A 658 1.47 -19.70 11.64
CA GLU A 658 1.82 -19.99 10.26
C GLU A 658 0.66 -19.61 9.32
N MET A 659 -0.57 -19.99 9.69
CA MET A 659 -1.76 -19.66 8.91
C MET A 659 -2.05 -18.15 8.85
N LEU A 660 -1.83 -17.43 9.95
CA LEU A 660 -2.06 -15.98 10.02
C LEU A 660 -0.97 -15.16 9.31
N LYS A 661 0.22 -15.74 9.10
CA LYS A 661 1.34 -15.12 8.38
C LYS A 661 1.34 -15.37 6.88
N ASN A 662 0.72 -16.45 6.41
CA ASN A 662 0.71 -16.82 5.00
C ASN A 662 -0.22 -15.89 4.20
N HIS A 663 0.33 -14.81 3.66
CA HIS A 663 -0.36 -13.83 2.81
C HIS A 663 -0.75 -14.39 1.42
N GLU A 664 -0.24 -15.56 1.03
CA GLU A 664 -0.59 -16.25 -0.23
C GLU A 664 -2.05 -16.74 -0.25
N ILE A 665 -2.69 -16.85 0.93
CA ILE A 665 -4.04 -17.38 1.16
C ILE A 665 -5.15 -16.40 0.72
N SER A 666 -4.89 -15.08 0.62
CA SER A 666 -5.99 -14.11 0.59
C SER A 666 -6.51 -13.70 -0.79
N TRP A 667 -5.80 -13.97 -1.89
CA TRP A 667 -6.22 -13.45 -3.22
C TRP A 667 -6.49 -14.51 -4.29
N TRP A 668 -5.87 -15.70 -4.23
CA TRP A 668 -5.95 -16.70 -5.33
C TRP A 668 -6.41 -18.11 -4.90
N GLY A 669 -7.36 -18.22 -3.95
CA GLY A 669 -8.22 -19.41 -3.86
C GLY A 669 -7.97 -20.41 -2.72
N GLU A 670 -7.01 -20.16 -1.81
CA GLU A 670 -6.84 -21.05 -0.65
C GLU A 670 -7.28 -20.38 0.65
N GLY A 671 -8.39 -20.80 1.28
CA GLY A 671 -8.75 -20.37 2.64
C GLY A 671 -9.15 -18.91 2.80
N ARG A 672 -9.74 -18.30 1.76
CA ARG A 672 -10.11 -16.87 1.67
C ARG A 672 -11.05 -16.40 2.79
N GLY A 673 -11.88 -17.29 3.34
CA GLY A 673 -12.90 -16.91 4.32
C GLY A 673 -13.91 -15.90 3.77
N ASP A 674 -14.67 -15.24 4.65
CA ASP A 674 -15.58 -14.18 4.24
C ASP A 674 -14.80 -12.88 3.99
N ALA A 675 -14.86 -12.37 2.75
CA ALA A 675 -14.26 -11.09 2.38
C ALA A 675 -15.23 -9.90 2.51
N ASP A 676 -16.53 -10.17 2.70
CA ASP A 676 -17.61 -9.18 2.69
C ASP A 676 -18.23 -8.97 4.08
N PHE A 677 -17.50 -9.31 5.16
CA PHE A 677 -17.96 -9.02 6.52
C PHE A 677 -18.13 -7.50 6.72
N SER A 678 -19.10 -7.11 7.55
CA SER A 678 -19.44 -5.71 7.77
C SER A 678 -19.87 -5.43 9.21
N VAL A 679 -19.65 -4.20 9.66
CA VAL A 679 -20.07 -3.78 11.01
C VAL A 679 -21.55 -3.40 10.98
N THR A 680 -22.36 -4.07 11.80
CA THR A 680 -23.80 -3.77 11.93
C THR A 680 -24.14 -3.27 13.33
N LYS A 681 -25.38 -2.80 13.54
CA LYS A 681 -25.89 -2.45 14.88
C LYS A 681 -25.86 -3.61 15.88
N ARG A 682 -25.71 -4.86 15.40
CA ARG A 682 -25.68 -6.08 16.24
C ARG A 682 -24.27 -6.60 16.51
N GLY A 683 -23.24 -6.01 15.91
CA GLY A 683 -21.87 -6.54 15.91
C GLY A 683 -21.37 -6.79 14.48
N VAL A 684 -20.27 -7.51 14.36
CA VAL A 684 -19.67 -7.82 13.05
C VAL A 684 -20.43 -8.97 12.41
N GLN A 685 -21.09 -8.72 11.29
CA GLN A 685 -21.77 -9.75 10.52
C GLN A 685 -20.74 -10.44 9.61
N VAL A 686 -20.59 -11.76 9.75
CA VAL A 686 -19.63 -12.57 9.00
C VAL A 686 -20.23 -13.93 8.64
N LYS A 687 -19.92 -14.44 7.44
CA LYS A 687 -20.25 -15.80 7.03
C LYS A 687 -19.20 -16.77 7.55
N LEU A 688 -19.64 -17.85 8.19
CA LEU A 688 -18.75 -18.88 8.73
C LEU A 688 -19.20 -20.27 8.28
N PHE A 689 -18.23 -21.18 8.20
CA PHE A 689 -18.50 -22.59 8.00
C PHE A 689 -18.77 -23.25 9.37
N VAL A 690 -20.06 -23.36 9.77
CA VAL A 690 -20.47 -23.69 11.16
C VAL A 690 -20.72 -25.18 11.40
N VAL A 691 -19.83 -25.87 12.11
CA VAL A 691 -19.95 -27.31 12.40
C VAL A 691 -20.49 -27.50 13.82
N PRO A 692 -21.60 -28.26 14.03
CA PRO A 692 -22.10 -28.54 15.37
C PRO A 692 -21.03 -29.16 16.27
N ALA A 693 -21.04 -28.80 17.54
CA ALA A 693 -20.10 -29.30 18.54
C ALA A 693 -20.84 -29.74 19.81
N SER A 694 -20.39 -30.83 20.41
CA SER A 694 -20.88 -31.31 21.71
C SER A 694 -19.85 -30.96 22.80
N ILE A 695 -20.33 -30.38 23.91
CA ILE A 695 -19.52 -30.10 25.10
C ILE A 695 -19.81 -31.16 26.16
N ASP A 696 -18.74 -31.75 26.71
CA ASP A 696 -18.84 -32.72 27.80
C ASP A 696 -19.15 -32.01 29.13
N GLN A 697 -20.29 -32.32 29.73
CA GLN A 697 -20.80 -31.70 30.96
C GLN A 697 -20.17 -32.27 32.25
N SER A 698 -19.23 -33.22 32.17
CA SER A 698 -18.66 -33.90 33.35
C SER A 698 -17.58 -33.12 34.12
N LEU A 699 -17.13 -31.95 33.64
CA LEU A 699 -15.96 -31.22 34.17
C LEU A 699 -16.29 -29.95 34.98
N TRP A 700 -17.51 -29.84 35.53
CA TRP A 700 -18.03 -28.66 36.24
C TRP A 700 -17.31 -28.28 37.56
N GLN A 701 -16.14 -28.85 37.89
CA GLN A 701 -15.49 -28.64 39.19
C GLN A 701 -13.97 -28.36 39.20
N SER A 702 -13.28 -28.18 38.07
CA SER A 702 -11.84 -27.83 38.09
C SER A 702 -11.53 -26.47 37.49
N THR A 703 -10.84 -25.64 38.27
CA THR A 703 -10.26 -24.36 37.86
C THR A 703 -8.87 -24.60 37.25
N PHE A 704 -8.55 -23.85 36.18
CA PHE A 704 -7.29 -23.78 35.42
C PHE A 704 -7.12 -24.71 34.19
N LEU A 705 -6.81 -24.05 33.06
CA LEU A 705 -6.64 -24.63 31.73
C LEU A 705 -5.31 -25.37 31.57
N SER A 706 -5.36 -26.68 31.36
CA SER A 706 -4.22 -27.41 30.80
C SER A 706 -4.66 -28.57 29.92
N ARG A 707 -4.26 -28.50 28.64
CA ARG A 707 -4.17 -29.58 27.61
C ARG A 707 -5.37 -30.54 27.47
N PRO A 708 -5.89 -30.81 26.27
CA PRO A 708 -6.54 -32.10 26.06
C PRO A 708 -5.49 -33.21 26.24
N PRO A 709 -5.74 -34.26 27.06
CA PRO A 709 -4.88 -35.41 27.10
C PRO A 709 -5.09 -36.19 25.80
N GLY A 710 -4.18 -36.00 24.84
CA GLY A 710 -4.04 -36.91 23.72
C GLY A 710 -4.53 -36.42 22.36
N ARG A 711 -3.97 -37.09 21.35
CA ARG A 711 -4.16 -36.91 19.92
C ARG A 711 -5.64 -37.03 19.54
N LEU A 712 -6.21 -36.01 18.88
CA LEU A 712 -7.53 -36.08 18.23
C LEU A 712 -7.50 -37.10 17.08
N MET A 713 -7.78 -38.37 17.37
CA MET A 713 -7.96 -39.48 16.42
C MET A 713 -9.47 -39.67 16.16
N THR A 714 -10.00 -39.27 15.00
CA THR A 714 -10.37 -40.07 13.78
C THR A 714 -11.86 -40.39 13.78
N SER A 715 -12.70 -39.34 13.70
CA SER A 715 -14.13 -39.34 13.36
C SER A 715 -14.56 -37.85 13.21
N PRO A 716 -15.66 -37.46 12.52
CA PRO A 716 -16.01 -36.06 12.35
C PRO A 716 -16.49 -35.47 13.68
N LEU A 717 -15.56 -34.88 14.43
CA LEU A 717 -15.76 -34.02 15.62
C LEU A 717 -16.68 -34.57 16.73
N ASP A 718 -16.34 -35.71 17.31
CA ASP A 718 -17.09 -36.30 18.45
C ASP A 718 -16.70 -35.75 19.85
N LYS A 719 -15.80 -34.76 19.98
CA LYS A 719 -15.57 -34.09 21.28
C LYS A 719 -14.76 -32.79 21.18
N LEU A 720 -15.38 -31.65 21.55
CA LEU A 720 -14.68 -30.41 21.90
C LEU A 720 -14.96 -30.14 23.38
N VAL A 721 -13.96 -30.31 24.24
CA VAL A 721 -14.08 -30.03 25.68
C VAL A 721 -13.73 -28.56 25.92
N VAL A 722 -14.70 -27.79 26.42
CA VAL A 722 -14.53 -26.37 26.77
C VAL A 722 -14.97 -26.19 28.22
N GLU A 723 -14.07 -25.67 29.06
CA GLU A 723 -14.32 -25.41 30.48
C GLU A 723 -14.36 -23.88 30.71
N SER A 724 -15.45 -23.35 31.29
CA SER A 724 -15.60 -21.94 31.64
C SER A 724 -16.26 -21.78 33.01
N PRO A 725 -15.82 -20.82 33.85
CA PRO A 725 -16.42 -20.56 35.15
C PRO A 725 -17.79 -19.85 35.09
N PHE A 726 -18.25 -19.44 33.89
CA PHE A 726 -19.50 -18.69 33.72
C PHE A 726 -20.30 -19.21 32.53
N PHE A 727 -20.94 -20.37 32.66
CA PHE A 727 -21.92 -20.83 31.67
C PHE A 727 -23.37 -20.68 32.19
N PRO A 728 -24.32 -20.23 31.35
CA PRO A 728 -25.74 -20.42 31.61
C PRO A 728 -26.07 -21.93 31.60
N PRO A 729 -27.15 -22.37 32.28
CA PRO A 729 -27.46 -23.80 32.45
C PRO A 729 -27.52 -24.56 31.12
N ALA A 730 -26.82 -25.70 31.07
CA ALA A 730 -26.50 -26.45 29.85
C ALA A 730 -27.69 -27.10 29.10
N SER A 731 -28.90 -27.06 29.65
CA SER A 731 -30.08 -27.70 29.05
C SER A 731 -30.74 -26.87 27.93
N THR A 732 -30.26 -25.65 27.66
CA THR A 732 -30.89 -24.72 26.70
C THR A 732 -29.90 -24.09 25.70
N THR A 733 -28.69 -24.63 25.56
CA THR A 733 -27.63 -23.99 24.76
C THR A 733 -27.04 -24.96 23.74
N GLU A 734 -27.00 -24.54 22.47
CA GLU A 734 -26.34 -25.26 21.38
C GLU A 734 -24.94 -24.69 21.14
N TRP A 735 -24.01 -25.56 20.79
CA TRP A 735 -22.60 -25.22 20.56
C TRP A 735 -22.17 -25.61 19.14
N ALA A 736 -21.27 -24.82 18.57
CA ALA A 736 -20.68 -25.09 17.27
C ALA A 736 -19.27 -24.51 17.14
N ILE A 737 -18.56 -24.96 16.12
CA ILE A 737 -17.28 -24.43 15.67
C ILE A 737 -17.52 -23.68 14.36
N GLY A 738 -17.29 -22.37 14.35
CA GLY A 738 -17.32 -21.56 13.13
C GLY A 738 -15.93 -21.47 12.51
N ILE A 739 -15.71 -22.13 11.37
CA ILE A 739 -14.45 -22.03 10.65
C ILE A 739 -14.42 -20.74 9.83
N VAL A 740 -13.32 -20.00 9.92
CA VAL A 740 -13.18 -18.64 9.39
C VAL A 740 -12.52 -18.64 8.01
N ASN A 741 -11.46 -19.41 7.82
CA ASN A 741 -10.63 -19.44 6.61
C ASN A 741 -10.98 -20.62 5.70
N TYR A 742 -12.27 -20.79 5.38
CA TYR A 742 -12.74 -21.81 4.43
C TYR A 742 -12.45 -21.41 2.97
N HIS A 743 -12.55 -22.36 2.05
CA HIS A 743 -12.46 -22.09 0.60
C HIS A 743 -13.82 -21.75 0.03
N ASP A 744 -13.88 -20.83 -0.92
CA ASP A 744 -15.07 -20.58 -1.73
C ASP A 744 -15.39 -21.83 -2.59
N HIS A 745 -16.67 -22.03 -2.90
CA HIS A 745 -17.11 -23.04 -3.86
C HIS A 745 -17.24 -22.36 -5.24
N ASP A 746 -16.57 -22.92 -6.26
CA ASP A 746 -16.38 -22.29 -7.58
C ASP A 746 -17.68 -21.78 -8.23
N ASP A 747 -18.80 -22.47 -8.01
CA ASP A 747 -20.12 -22.11 -8.57
C ASP A 747 -21.10 -21.36 -7.64
N ASN A 748 -20.81 -21.20 -6.33
CA ASN A 748 -21.79 -20.65 -5.38
C ASN A 748 -21.17 -19.92 -4.17
N ALA A 749 -21.28 -18.60 -4.15
CA ALA A 749 -20.77 -17.71 -3.11
C ALA A 749 -21.39 -17.89 -1.70
N ASN A 750 -22.39 -18.76 -1.54
CA ASN A 750 -22.98 -19.10 -0.23
C ASN A 750 -22.58 -20.50 0.26
N ARG A 751 -21.70 -21.21 -0.44
CA ARG A 751 -21.15 -22.50 -0.01
C ARG A 751 -19.66 -22.38 0.24
N GLY A 752 -19.21 -23.01 1.32
CA GLY A 752 -17.80 -23.15 1.63
C GLY A 752 -17.32 -24.59 1.48
N LYS A 753 -16.02 -24.77 1.32
CA LYS A 753 -15.33 -26.06 1.22
C LYS A 753 -14.16 -26.12 2.21
N LEU A 754 -13.97 -27.29 2.80
CA LEU A 754 -12.80 -27.67 3.58
C LEU A 754 -12.11 -28.85 2.90
N LYS A 755 -10.81 -28.76 2.69
CA LYS A 755 -9.98 -29.78 2.05
C LYS A 755 -9.35 -30.70 3.10
N MET A 756 -9.26 -31.98 2.78
CA MET A 756 -8.63 -33.01 3.60
C MET A 756 -7.17 -32.66 3.89
N GLY A 757 -6.75 -32.88 5.14
CA GLY A 757 -5.36 -32.72 5.56
C GLY A 757 -4.97 -31.31 5.96
N GLN A 758 -5.77 -30.29 5.61
CA GLN A 758 -5.52 -28.88 5.93
C GLN A 758 -5.97 -28.48 7.35
N ASN A 759 -5.33 -27.44 7.88
CA ASN A 759 -5.70 -26.83 9.16
C ASN A 759 -6.55 -25.58 8.92
N TYR A 760 -7.48 -25.32 9.83
CA TYR A 760 -8.43 -24.22 9.77
C TYR A 760 -8.47 -23.49 11.11
N VAL A 761 -8.53 -22.16 11.08
CA VAL A 761 -8.79 -21.31 12.24
C VAL A 761 -10.28 -21.28 12.49
N CYS A 762 -10.68 -21.38 13.76
CA CYS A 762 -12.09 -21.41 14.11
C CYS A 762 -12.43 -20.61 15.37
N PHE A 763 -13.70 -20.21 15.42
CA PHE A 763 -14.34 -19.61 16.58
C PHE A 763 -15.19 -20.67 17.29
N LEU A 764 -15.21 -20.60 18.62
CA LEU A 764 -16.22 -21.28 19.40
C LEU A 764 -17.50 -20.47 19.37
N LEU A 765 -18.61 -21.09 18.99
CA LEU A 765 -19.91 -20.45 18.86
C LEU A 765 -20.94 -21.09 19.78
N TRP A 766 -21.88 -20.29 20.28
CA TRP A 766 -23.05 -20.76 21.01
C TRP A 766 -24.32 -19.99 20.67
N ARG A 767 -25.48 -20.60 20.90
CA ARG A 767 -26.81 -19.96 20.82
C ARG A 767 -27.81 -20.58 21.78
N PHE A 768 -28.89 -19.87 22.11
CA PHE A 768 -29.97 -20.40 22.95
C PHE A 768 -30.97 -21.22 22.13
N CYS A 769 -31.28 -22.43 22.60
CA CYS A 769 -32.32 -23.29 22.08
C CYS A 769 -33.63 -23.05 22.86
N LEU A 770 -34.45 -22.10 22.41
CA LEU A 770 -35.82 -21.92 22.90
C LEU A 770 -36.82 -22.19 21.76
N PRO A 771 -37.62 -23.27 21.81
CA PRO A 771 -38.66 -23.51 20.83
C PRO A 771 -39.77 -22.45 20.96
N GLY A 772 -40.01 -21.69 19.89
CA GLY A 772 -41.28 -20.97 19.69
C GLY A 772 -41.38 -19.51 20.16
N LEU A 773 -40.36 -18.91 20.76
CA LEU A 773 -40.37 -17.46 21.07
C LEU A 773 -38.99 -16.83 20.83
N ASP A 774 -38.98 -15.84 19.93
CA ASP A 774 -37.90 -14.90 19.64
C ASP A 774 -36.85 -15.35 18.59
N THR A 775 -37.22 -15.25 17.31
CA THR A 775 -36.31 -15.39 16.15
C THR A 775 -35.12 -14.43 16.18
N VAL A 776 -35.16 -13.38 17.02
CA VAL A 776 -34.09 -12.39 17.18
C VAL A 776 -32.99 -12.86 18.13
N ARG A 777 -33.26 -13.82 19.03
CA ARG A 777 -32.27 -14.32 20.02
C ARG A 777 -31.58 -15.62 19.63
N ASN A 778 -32.01 -16.27 18.55
CA ASN A 778 -31.49 -17.57 18.10
C ASN A 778 -30.36 -17.45 17.05
N HIS A 779 -29.43 -16.51 17.26
CA HIS A 779 -28.25 -16.33 16.40
C HIS A 779 -27.00 -16.85 17.08
N TRP A 780 -26.04 -17.34 16.28
CA TRP A 780 -24.72 -17.71 16.78
C TRP A 780 -23.98 -16.49 17.33
N LYS A 781 -23.39 -16.67 18.50
CA LYS A 781 -22.49 -15.72 19.16
C LYS A 781 -21.13 -16.35 19.34
N ARG A 782 -20.06 -15.56 19.19
CA ARG A 782 -18.70 -16.02 19.47
C ARG A 782 -18.40 -16.01 20.96
N GLU A 783 -17.87 -17.13 21.44
CA GLU A 783 -17.26 -17.23 22.77
C GLU A 783 -15.78 -16.88 22.69
N VAL A 784 -15.30 -16.15 23.70
CA VAL A 784 -13.88 -15.78 23.76
C VAL A 784 -13.10 -16.92 24.38
N THR A 785 -11.97 -17.24 23.76
CA THR A 785 -11.07 -18.31 24.22
C THR A 785 -9.70 -17.72 24.56
N GLU A 786 -8.96 -18.37 25.46
CA GLU A 786 -7.60 -17.92 25.82
C GLU A 786 -6.57 -18.10 24.69
N LYS A 787 -6.88 -18.96 23.72
CA LYS A 787 -5.99 -19.25 22.59
C LYS A 787 -6.81 -19.35 21.30
N ILE A 788 -6.20 -18.96 20.20
CA ILE A 788 -6.77 -19.18 18.86
C ILE A 788 -6.97 -20.68 18.66
N LEU A 789 -8.19 -21.09 18.32
CA LEU A 789 -8.52 -22.48 18.06
C LEU A 789 -8.17 -22.85 16.62
N THR A 790 -7.58 -24.04 16.45
CA THR A 790 -7.32 -24.63 15.13
C THR A 790 -7.90 -26.04 15.07
N VAL A 791 -8.40 -26.42 13.89
CA VAL A 791 -8.92 -27.75 13.61
C VAL A 791 -8.32 -28.29 12.32
N ARG A 792 -8.10 -29.61 12.26
CA ARG A 792 -7.59 -30.27 11.06
C ARG A 792 -8.70 -31.06 10.38
N CYS A 793 -8.92 -30.80 9.10
CA CYS A 793 -9.95 -31.51 8.34
C CYS A 793 -9.44 -32.90 7.93
N LYS A 794 -10.25 -33.95 8.15
CA LYS A 794 -9.86 -35.35 7.88
C LYS A 794 -10.38 -35.91 6.55
N ARG A 795 -11.33 -35.21 5.94
CA ARG A 795 -11.96 -35.56 4.66
C ARG A 795 -12.49 -34.27 4.05
N ASP A 796 -12.67 -34.23 2.73
CA ASP A 796 -13.30 -33.08 2.10
C ASP A 796 -14.73 -32.89 2.61
N PHE A 797 -15.12 -31.64 2.83
CA PHE A 797 -16.43 -31.30 3.36
C PHE A 797 -16.93 -29.98 2.80
N GLU A 798 -18.16 -29.97 2.31
CA GLU A 798 -18.79 -28.82 1.68
C GLU A 798 -20.20 -28.63 2.22
N LYS A 799 -20.60 -27.38 2.46
CA LYS A 799 -21.97 -27.03 2.87
C LYS A 799 -22.24 -25.54 2.69
N GLU A 800 -23.47 -25.14 2.96
CA GLU A 800 -23.84 -23.73 3.05
C GLU A 800 -23.18 -23.04 4.25
N LEU A 801 -22.83 -21.78 4.04
CA LEU A 801 -22.27 -20.89 5.04
C LEU A 801 -23.40 -20.29 5.89
N GLU A 802 -23.17 -20.15 7.19
CA GLU A 802 -24.12 -19.52 8.10
C GLU A 802 -23.66 -18.10 8.46
N ILE A 803 -24.62 -17.18 8.56
CA ILE A 803 -24.36 -15.81 9.02
C ILE A 803 -24.26 -15.81 10.54
N VAL A 804 -23.16 -15.27 11.05
CA VAL A 804 -22.84 -15.14 12.46
C VAL A 804 -22.63 -13.66 12.79
N TRP A 805 -23.00 -13.26 14.01
CA TRP A 805 -22.69 -11.93 14.53
C TRP A 805 -21.67 -12.09 15.65
N LEU A 806 -20.48 -11.50 15.44
CA LEU A 806 -19.41 -11.45 16.43
C LEU A 806 -19.60 -10.29 17.40
#